data_AF-A0AAU9U1A2-F1
#
_entry.id   AF-A0AAU9U1A2-F1
#
_cell.length_a   1.000
_cell.length_b   1.000
_cell.length_c   1.000
_cell.angle_alpha   90.00
_cell.angle_beta   90.00
_cell.angle_gamma   90.00
#
_symmetry.space_group_name_H-M   'P 1'
#
loop_
_entity.id
_entity.type
_entity.pdbx_description
1 polymer ?
#
loop_
_entity_poly.entity_id
_entity_poly.type
_entity_poly.pdbx_seq_one_letter_code
_entity_poly.pdbx_strand_id
1 'polypeptide(L)'
;MQNIAKMITEQLRNPNELDISLRMEFGPFETVHKWKRMSECNEFVGARRSKHTAVAYKDAIYVFGGDNGKSMLNDLIRFDIKEKSWTKTGCMGTRPAPRYHHSAVVHRSSMFVFGGYTGNILANSNLTNKNDLFEYKFQNAQWVQWKFTGQEPVPRSAHGAAVYDDKLWIFAGYDGNARLNDMWTINLVDENHQWERVEQKGECPPTCCNFPVAVARGKMFVFSGQSGAKITNALFQFDFETHTWSRVCTEHLLRSAGPAPARRYGHVMLHHARHLYVFGGAADSTLPSDLHCYDLDTQMWSVVHPAPDSQIPSGRLFHAGAVVGDAMYIFGGTVDNNVRSGDLYRFQLSNYPRCTLHDDFSRILKSQQFCDVTLLVGADQTTVFAHQAMLAARSQYLRAKIKEAKEELAKRIAAGEEEAKAECSYKSRPQLTVVLPEATPDAFNMVLNYIYTDRIDPTEKDEDPASPATILLVMEVLRLALRLNIPRLRGLCARYLRANLCYSNVLQALHAAHHAALTCIKEYCLRFVVKDYNFTAIVMSSEFEQMDQRLMVEVIRRRHQPSHKMSANNEQEEEVIGTTLEQDMCVFAGGGGAELADVKLRVAGAVRPAHRSILAARAAYFEAMFRSFSPQDNVVNIQICDTVPSEEAFDSLLRYIYYGDTNMPTEDSLYLFQAPIYYGFTNNRLQVFCKHNLQSNVSLENVLAILQAADRMRATDIKEYALKMIAHHFELVTRQDAIKNLAQPLLLDIIWAYVDGQRFDTPLPLQPRSLPSSSSADTLTEDPEYIRHRSGK
;
A
#
# COMPACT_ATOMS: atom_id res chain seq x y z
N MET A 1 -9.50 36.74 -21.90
CA MET A 1 -9.82 36.13 -20.60
C MET A 1 -11.14 35.36 -20.60
N GLN A 2 -12.29 35.93 -21.00
CA GLN A 2 -13.57 35.18 -21.00
C GLN A 2 -13.71 34.11 -22.10
N ASN A 3 -13.13 34.29 -23.29
CA ASN A 3 -13.42 33.42 -24.44
C ASN A 3 -12.64 32.09 -24.48
N ILE A 4 -11.43 32.02 -23.92
CA ILE A 4 -10.62 30.77 -23.91
C ILE A 4 -10.98 29.91 -22.69
N ALA A 5 -11.26 30.54 -21.55
CA ALA A 5 -11.90 29.87 -20.42
C ALA A 5 -13.28 29.32 -20.85
N LYS A 6 -14.08 30.10 -21.59
CA LYS A 6 -15.31 29.58 -22.23
C LYS A 6 -15.04 28.41 -23.15
N MET A 7 -14.05 28.46 -24.03
CA MET A 7 -13.83 27.41 -25.02
C MET A 7 -13.45 26.05 -24.40
N ILE A 8 -12.64 26.05 -23.34
CA ILE A 8 -12.30 24.82 -22.58
C ILE A 8 -13.49 24.36 -21.73
N THR A 9 -14.30 25.28 -21.20
CA THR A 9 -15.54 24.96 -20.48
C THR A 9 -16.67 24.51 -21.42
N GLU A 10 -16.66 24.93 -22.69
CA GLU A 10 -17.69 24.65 -23.70
C GLU A 10 -17.41 23.32 -24.43
N GLN A 11 -16.15 22.91 -24.62
CA GLN A 11 -15.83 21.58 -25.17
C GLN A 11 -16.16 20.42 -24.20
N LEU A 12 -16.46 20.71 -22.94
CA LEU A 12 -16.94 19.75 -21.93
C LEU A 12 -18.43 19.92 -21.57
N ARG A 13 -19.14 20.87 -22.21
CA ARG A 13 -20.56 21.13 -21.95
C ARG A 13 -21.44 20.52 -23.04
N ASN A 14 -21.96 19.34 -22.77
CA ASN A 14 -23.21 18.91 -23.39
C ASN A 14 -24.35 19.72 -22.73
N PRO A 15 -25.09 20.59 -23.44
CA PRO A 15 -26.03 21.54 -22.80
C PRO A 15 -27.30 20.91 -22.20
N ASN A 16 -27.54 19.61 -22.44
CA ASN A 16 -28.78 18.93 -22.06
C ASN A 16 -28.64 17.95 -20.87
N GLU A 17 -27.50 17.92 -20.15
CA GLU A 17 -27.26 16.83 -19.17
C GLU A 17 -26.83 17.22 -17.75
N LEU A 18 -26.72 18.50 -17.37
CA LEU A 18 -26.20 18.84 -16.03
C LEU A 18 -27.06 19.90 -15.32
N ASP A 19 -28.23 19.48 -14.87
CA ASP A 19 -28.83 20.01 -13.65
C ASP A 19 -27.96 19.53 -12.46
N ILE A 20 -26.85 20.24 -12.19
CA ILE A 20 -25.89 19.90 -11.12
C ILE A 20 -26.48 20.29 -9.77
N SER A 21 -27.63 19.72 -9.42
CA SER A 21 -27.91 19.46 -8.00
C SER A 21 -26.83 18.49 -7.52
N LEU A 22 -26.12 18.85 -6.45
CA LEU A 22 -25.14 17.97 -5.80
C LEU A 22 -25.87 16.74 -5.23
N ARG A 23 -26.16 15.76 -6.09
CA ARG A 23 -26.74 14.49 -5.66
C ARG A 23 -25.64 13.64 -5.05
N MET A 24 -25.71 13.44 -3.74
CA MET A 24 -24.77 12.61 -2.99
C MET A 24 -25.07 11.11 -3.10
N GLU A 25 -25.41 10.63 -4.30
CA GLU A 25 -25.59 9.20 -4.51
C GLU A 25 -24.24 8.52 -4.77
N PHE A 26 -23.58 8.11 -3.68
CA PHE A 26 -22.56 7.08 -3.76
C PHE A 26 -22.81 6.05 -2.66
N GLY A 27 -22.47 4.78 -2.92
CA GLY A 27 -22.63 3.68 -1.96
C GLY A 27 -21.97 3.93 -0.59
N PRO A 28 -22.21 3.05 0.40
CA PRO A 28 -21.70 3.22 1.75
C PRO A 28 -20.17 3.26 1.74
N PHE A 29 -19.61 4.35 2.29
CA PHE A 29 -18.19 4.46 2.55
C PHE A 29 -17.82 3.52 3.72
N GLU A 30 -16.69 2.83 3.63
CA GLU A 30 -16.32 1.80 4.60
C GLU A 30 -14.93 2.07 5.19
N THR A 31 -14.86 2.02 6.52
CA THR A 31 -13.61 2.19 7.29
C THR A 31 -12.57 1.15 6.87
N VAL A 32 -11.37 1.59 6.54
CA VAL A 32 -10.22 0.71 6.21
C VAL A 32 -9.86 -0.15 7.40
N HIS A 33 -9.32 -1.34 7.12
CA HIS A 33 -8.89 -2.30 8.12
C HIS A 33 -10.00 -2.75 9.08
N LYS A 34 -11.26 -2.61 8.66
CA LYS A 34 -12.39 -3.08 9.45
C LYS A 34 -12.72 -4.52 9.11
N TRP A 35 -12.74 -5.38 10.13
CA TRP A 35 -13.35 -6.70 10.03
C TRP A 35 -14.86 -6.61 10.27
N LYS A 36 -15.63 -7.31 9.44
CA LYS A 36 -17.08 -7.46 9.59
C LYS A 36 -17.47 -8.92 9.40
N ARG A 37 -18.20 -9.48 10.35
CA ARG A 37 -18.82 -10.79 10.21
C ARG A 37 -20.00 -10.66 9.24
N MET A 38 -20.03 -11.54 8.26
CA MET A 38 -21.08 -11.62 7.25
C MET A 38 -22.12 -12.67 7.64
N SER A 39 -23.17 -12.80 6.84
CA SER A 39 -24.21 -13.83 7.03
C SER A 39 -23.60 -15.24 7.09
N GLU A 40 -23.98 -15.99 8.12
CA GLU A 40 -23.53 -17.37 8.31
C GLU A 40 -24.05 -18.25 7.18
N CYS A 41 -23.24 -19.21 6.75
CA CYS A 41 -23.70 -20.23 5.82
C CYS A 41 -24.55 -21.23 6.60
N ASN A 42 -25.87 -21.13 6.43
CA ASN A 42 -26.81 -22.07 7.05
C ASN A 42 -26.46 -23.52 6.64
N GLU A 43 -26.57 -24.47 7.57
CA GLU A 43 -26.22 -25.88 7.31
C GLU A 43 -26.99 -26.50 6.15
N PHE A 44 -28.20 -26.01 5.87
CA PHE A 44 -29.00 -26.42 4.71
C PHE A 44 -28.35 -26.04 3.37
N VAL A 45 -27.62 -24.93 3.33
CA VAL A 45 -26.92 -24.45 2.13
C VAL A 45 -25.55 -25.10 2.02
N GLY A 46 -24.78 -25.13 3.11
CA GLY A 46 -23.45 -25.72 3.14
C GLY A 46 -22.99 -26.03 4.56
N ALA A 47 -22.36 -27.20 4.73
CA ALA A 47 -21.80 -27.57 6.01
C ALA A 47 -20.59 -26.70 6.40
N ARG A 48 -20.40 -26.53 7.72
CA ARG A 48 -19.18 -26.01 8.33
C ARG A 48 -17.99 -26.86 7.88
N ARG A 49 -16.88 -26.23 7.51
CA ARG A 49 -15.80 -26.95 6.80
C ARG A 49 -14.41 -26.35 7.00
N SER A 50 -13.39 -27.20 6.87
CA SER A 50 -11.98 -26.79 6.76
C SER A 50 -11.28 -27.54 5.62
N LYS A 51 -10.05 -27.12 5.27
CA LYS A 51 -9.22 -27.69 4.19
C LYS A 51 -9.89 -27.68 2.80
N HIS A 52 -10.85 -26.78 2.63
CA HIS A 52 -11.55 -26.48 1.38
C HIS A 52 -10.78 -25.41 0.61
N THR A 53 -11.24 -25.10 -0.60
CA THR A 53 -10.74 -23.98 -1.39
C THR A 53 -11.83 -22.92 -1.56
N ALA A 54 -11.42 -21.67 -1.73
CA ALA A 54 -12.31 -20.56 -2.04
C ALA A 54 -11.69 -19.75 -3.19
N VAL A 55 -12.51 -19.42 -4.19
CA VAL A 55 -12.09 -18.61 -5.34
C VAL A 55 -13.09 -17.49 -5.61
N ALA A 56 -12.58 -16.36 -6.11
CA ALA A 56 -13.38 -15.24 -6.55
C ALA A 56 -13.72 -15.36 -8.05
N TYR A 57 -14.98 -15.15 -8.40
CA TYR A 57 -15.38 -14.97 -9.80
C TYR A 57 -16.51 -13.93 -9.88
N LYS A 58 -16.23 -12.80 -10.56
CA LYS A 58 -17.10 -11.61 -10.57
C LYS A 58 -17.42 -11.16 -9.13
N ASP A 59 -18.68 -10.86 -8.85
CA ASP A 59 -19.16 -10.36 -7.55
C ASP A 59 -19.53 -11.49 -6.56
N ALA A 60 -18.84 -12.64 -6.63
CA ALA A 60 -19.15 -13.80 -5.82
C ALA A 60 -17.92 -14.62 -5.42
N ILE A 61 -18.06 -15.33 -4.29
CA ILE A 61 -17.06 -16.25 -3.76
C ILE A 61 -17.60 -17.67 -3.88
N TYR A 62 -16.84 -18.55 -4.49
CA TYR A 62 -17.17 -19.96 -4.66
C TYR A 62 -16.30 -20.80 -3.74
N VAL A 63 -16.91 -21.72 -3.00
CA VAL A 63 -16.24 -22.60 -2.05
C VAL A 63 -16.49 -24.06 -2.42
N PHE A 64 -15.41 -24.83 -2.57
CA PHE A 64 -15.46 -26.23 -2.97
C PHE A 64 -14.77 -27.17 -1.98
N GLY A 65 -15.43 -28.30 -1.71
CA GLY A 65 -14.87 -29.42 -0.96
C GLY A 65 -14.57 -29.13 0.52
N GLY A 66 -13.53 -29.79 1.05
CA GLY A 66 -13.14 -29.75 2.47
C GLY A 66 -13.70 -30.89 3.31
N ASP A 67 -13.55 -30.81 4.62
CA ASP A 67 -14.15 -31.73 5.59
C ASP A 67 -14.98 -31.01 6.66
N ASN A 68 -16.09 -31.62 7.06
CA ASN A 68 -16.94 -31.16 8.17
C ASN A 68 -16.64 -31.88 9.50
N GLY A 69 -15.53 -32.63 9.56
CA GLY A 69 -15.15 -33.51 10.67
C GLY A 69 -15.80 -34.88 10.71
N LYS A 70 -16.80 -35.15 9.87
CA LYS A 70 -17.44 -36.48 9.73
C LYS A 70 -17.17 -37.08 8.35
N SER A 71 -17.24 -36.27 7.31
CA SER A 71 -17.09 -36.68 5.92
C SER A 71 -16.37 -35.60 5.11
N MET A 72 -15.73 -36.04 4.02
CA MET A 72 -15.27 -35.12 2.98
C MET A 72 -16.47 -34.60 2.18
N LEU A 73 -16.31 -33.42 1.57
CA LEU A 73 -17.36 -32.75 0.82
C LEU A 73 -16.96 -32.62 -0.66
N ASN A 74 -17.96 -32.55 -1.54
CA ASN A 74 -17.82 -32.18 -2.96
C ASN A 74 -18.93 -31.24 -3.42
N ASP A 75 -19.60 -30.54 -2.51
CA ASP A 75 -20.53 -29.49 -2.88
C ASP A 75 -19.76 -28.21 -3.28
N LEU A 76 -20.37 -27.44 -4.18
CA LEU A 76 -19.92 -26.11 -4.56
C LEU A 76 -20.97 -25.11 -4.07
N ILE A 77 -20.60 -24.30 -3.09
CA ILE A 77 -21.45 -23.25 -2.53
C ILE A 77 -20.93 -21.88 -2.98
N ARG A 78 -21.83 -20.92 -3.13
CA ARG A 78 -21.53 -19.56 -3.59
C ARG A 78 -22.09 -18.55 -2.60
N PHE A 79 -21.26 -17.59 -2.22
CA PHE A 79 -21.69 -16.37 -1.54
C PHE A 79 -21.81 -15.24 -2.55
N ASP A 80 -22.99 -14.63 -2.66
CA ASP A 80 -23.19 -13.43 -3.46
C ASP A 80 -22.90 -12.18 -2.61
N ILE A 81 -22.03 -11.30 -3.11
CA ILE A 81 -21.56 -10.15 -2.34
C ILE A 81 -22.62 -9.03 -2.31
N LYS A 82 -23.40 -8.87 -3.37
CA LYS A 82 -24.44 -7.84 -3.45
C LYS A 82 -25.62 -8.21 -2.57
N GLU A 83 -26.10 -9.45 -2.72
CA GLU A 83 -27.23 -9.98 -1.96
C GLU A 83 -26.86 -10.40 -0.53
N LYS A 84 -25.56 -10.52 -0.24
CA LYS A 84 -25.02 -10.99 1.06
C LYS A 84 -25.66 -12.30 1.50
N SER A 85 -25.80 -13.24 0.58
CA SER A 85 -26.50 -14.49 0.82
C SER A 85 -25.75 -15.69 0.24
N TRP A 86 -25.92 -16.84 0.90
CA TRP A 86 -25.35 -18.11 0.47
C TRP A 86 -26.33 -18.88 -0.39
N THR A 87 -25.83 -19.47 -1.46
CA THR A 87 -26.60 -20.35 -2.35
C THR A 87 -25.78 -21.58 -2.70
N LYS A 88 -26.47 -22.70 -2.95
CA LYS A 88 -25.85 -23.90 -3.50
C LYS A 88 -25.85 -23.77 -5.03
N THR A 89 -24.70 -24.02 -5.65
CA THR A 89 -24.58 -23.90 -7.10
C THR A 89 -25.11 -25.16 -7.80
N GLY A 90 -25.57 -24.97 -9.04
CA GLY A 90 -25.94 -26.06 -9.92
C GLY A 90 -24.74 -26.97 -10.22
N CYS A 91 -25.02 -28.25 -10.42
CA CYS A 91 -24.01 -29.26 -10.72
C CYS A 91 -24.45 -30.07 -11.94
N MET A 92 -23.99 -29.67 -13.13
CA MET A 92 -24.10 -30.48 -14.35
C MET A 92 -22.77 -31.19 -14.63
N GLY A 93 -22.81 -32.33 -15.33
CA GLY A 93 -21.62 -33.09 -15.69
C GLY A 93 -21.01 -33.92 -14.54
N THR A 94 -19.75 -34.33 -14.72
CA THR A 94 -19.07 -35.24 -13.79
C THR A 94 -18.28 -34.46 -12.75
N ARG A 95 -18.85 -34.38 -11.55
CA ARG A 95 -18.25 -33.66 -10.43
C ARG A 95 -17.04 -34.43 -9.84
N PRO A 96 -16.01 -33.73 -9.34
CA PRO A 96 -14.98 -34.37 -8.53
C PRO A 96 -15.54 -35.14 -7.33
N ALA A 97 -14.90 -36.25 -6.99
CA ALA A 97 -15.18 -37.00 -5.76
C ALA A 97 -14.92 -36.14 -4.50
N PRO A 98 -15.60 -36.42 -3.37
CA PRO A 98 -15.38 -35.74 -2.09
C PRO A 98 -13.91 -35.66 -1.70
N ARG A 99 -13.42 -34.44 -1.44
CA ARG A 99 -11.99 -34.20 -1.27
C ARG A 99 -11.64 -33.00 -0.40
N TYR A 100 -10.46 -33.04 0.21
CA TYR A 100 -9.83 -31.92 0.92
C TYR A 100 -8.35 -31.78 0.57
N HIS A 101 -7.73 -30.64 0.92
CA HIS A 101 -6.35 -30.29 0.52
C HIS A 101 -6.08 -30.33 -1.00
N HIS A 102 -7.12 -30.14 -1.80
CA HIS A 102 -6.99 -29.85 -3.23
C HIS A 102 -6.68 -28.36 -3.41
N SER A 103 -6.26 -27.96 -4.61
CA SER A 103 -6.18 -26.55 -4.99
C SER A 103 -7.31 -26.18 -5.93
N ALA A 104 -7.67 -24.90 -5.94
CA ALA A 104 -8.60 -24.35 -6.91
C ALA A 104 -8.12 -22.96 -7.36
N VAL A 105 -8.21 -22.69 -8.66
CA VAL A 105 -7.84 -21.41 -9.27
C VAL A 105 -8.88 -21.02 -10.31
N VAL A 106 -8.98 -19.73 -10.62
CA VAL A 106 -9.86 -19.23 -11.66
C VAL A 106 -9.03 -18.69 -12.81
N HIS A 107 -9.42 -19.06 -14.02
CA HIS A 107 -8.87 -18.52 -15.25
C HIS A 107 -10.01 -18.26 -16.23
N ARG A 108 -10.07 -17.04 -16.75
CA ARG A 108 -11.14 -16.56 -17.63
C ARG A 108 -12.53 -16.83 -17.04
N SER A 109 -13.33 -17.71 -17.65
CA SER A 109 -14.70 -18.05 -17.23
C SER A 109 -14.83 -19.44 -16.62
N SER A 110 -13.72 -20.01 -16.13
CA SER A 110 -13.69 -21.35 -15.56
C SER A 110 -12.90 -21.40 -14.25
N MET A 111 -13.32 -22.29 -13.35
CA MET A 111 -12.56 -22.67 -12.16
C MET A 111 -11.91 -24.02 -12.39
N PHE A 112 -10.63 -24.15 -12.07
CA PHE A 112 -9.87 -25.38 -12.19
C PHE A 112 -9.58 -25.95 -10.79
N VAL A 113 -9.83 -27.24 -10.59
CA VAL A 113 -9.61 -27.96 -9.33
C VAL A 113 -8.64 -29.11 -9.59
N PHE A 114 -7.53 -29.13 -8.85
CA PHE A 114 -6.47 -30.14 -9.03
C PHE A 114 -6.17 -30.91 -7.73
N GLY A 115 -6.08 -32.23 -7.86
CA GLY A 115 -5.58 -33.16 -6.84
C GLY A 115 -6.37 -33.18 -5.52
N GLY A 116 -5.65 -33.38 -4.42
CA GLY A 116 -6.21 -33.52 -3.06
C GLY A 116 -6.42 -34.98 -2.62
N TYR A 117 -6.90 -35.14 -1.38
CA TYR A 117 -7.25 -36.43 -0.80
C TYR A 117 -8.69 -36.82 -1.08
N THR A 118 -8.92 -38.07 -1.46
CA THR A 118 -10.26 -38.68 -1.50
C THR A 118 -10.29 -39.93 -0.61
N GLY A 119 -11.44 -40.26 -0.02
CA GLY A 119 -11.61 -41.44 0.81
C GLY A 119 -12.50 -41.20 2.04
N ASN A 120 -12.40 -42.09 3.02
CA ASN A 120 -13.09 -41.95 4.30
C ASN A 120 -12.16 -41.30 5.34
N ILE A 121 -12.56 -40.16 5.90
CA ILE A 121 -11.76 -39.41 6.87
C ILE A 121 -11.51 -40.19 8.19
N LEU A 122 -12.35 -41.18 8.50
CA LEU A 122 -12.23 -42.01 9.70
C LEU A 122 -11.32 -43.24 9.48
N ALA A 123 -10.92 -43.51 8.24
CA ALA A 123 -10.10 -44.68 7.89
C ALA A 123 -8.86 -44.22 7.11
N ASN A 124 -7.75 -44.02 7.81
CA ASN A 124 -6.48 -43.58 7.22
C ASN A 124 -5.98 -44.51 6.10
N SER A 125 -6.32 -45.80 6.15
CA SER A 125 -5.97 -46.79 5.11
C SER A 125 -6.63 -46.56 3.75
N ASN A 126 -7.68 -45.73 3.68
CA ASN A 126 -8.47 -45.48 2.48
C ASN A 126 -8.24 -44.09 1.88
N LEU A 127 -7.29 -43.31 2.40
CA LEU A 127 -6.94 -42.00 1.87
C LEU A 127 -6.06 -42.17 0.63
N THR A 128 -6.52 -41.64 -0.50
CA THR A 128 -5.78 -41.67 -1.76
C THR A 128 -5.59 -40.26 -2.30
N ASN A 129 -4.34 -39.91 -2.60
CA ASN A 129 -4.03 -38.69 -3.34
C ASN A 129 -4.51 -38.82 -4.80
N LYS A 130 -4.88 -37.69 -5.40
CA LYS A 130 -5.27 -37.60 -6.81
C LYS A 130 -4.37 -36.62 -7.56
N ASN A 131 -4.26 -36.80 -8.87
CA ASN A 131 -3.66 -35.87 -9.84
C ASN A 131 -4.67 -35.48 -10.93
N ASP A 132 -5.97 -35.66 -10.68
CA ASP A 132 -7.02 -35.30 -11.62
C ASP A 132 -7.21 -33.78 -11.69
N LEU A 133 -7.44 -33.26 -12.89
CA LEU A 133 -7.81 -31.87 -13.13
C LEU A 133 -9.28 -31.80 -13.57
N PHE A 134 -10.05 -30.96 -12.88
CA PHE A 134 -11.43 -30.68 -13.22
C PHE A 134 -11.61 -29.20 -13.54
N GLU A 135 -12.42 -28.92 -14.55
CA GLU A 135 -12.85 -27.59 -14.94
C GLU A 135 -14.34 -27.43 -14.58
N TYR A 136 -14.67 -26.37 -13.88
CA TYR A 136 -16.04 -25.91 -13.67
C TYR A 136 -16.28 -24.65 -14.50
N LYS A 137 -17.17 -24.76 -15.48
CA LYS A 137 -17.57 -23.65 -16.35
C LYS A 137 -18.67 -22.84 -15.67
N PHE A 138 -18.36 -21.59 -15.31
CA PHE A 138 -19.29 -20.75 -14.55
C PHE A 138 -20.57 -20.40 -15.32
N GLN A 139 -20.51 -20.34 -16.66
CA GLN A 139 -21.64 -19.90 -17.50
C GLN A 139 -22.81 -20.88 -17.50
N ASN A 140 -22.53 -22.18 -17.48
CA ASN A 140 -23.53 -23.26 -17.59
C ASN A 140 -23.52 -24.21 -16.39
N ALA A 141 -22.77 -23.87 -15.33
CA ALA A 141 -22.65 -24.67 -14.10
C ALA A 141 -22.23 -26.13 -14.35
N GLN A 142 -21.31 -26.34 -15.29
CA GLN A 142 -20.89 -27.67 -15.75
C GLN A 142 -19.48 -28.03 -15.28
N TRP A 143 -19.35 -29.24 -14.73
CA TRP A 143 -18.07 -29.88 -14.44
C TRP A 143 -17.61 -30.75 -15.61
N VAL A 144 -16.33 -30.60 -15.97
CA VAL A 144 -15.65 -31.39 -16.99
C VAL A 144 -14.33 -31.91 -16.39
N GLN A 145 -14.09 -33.21 -16.48
CA GLN A 145 -12.80 -33.78 -16.12
C GLN A 145 -11.89 -33.74 -17.34
N TRP A 146 -10.69 -33.17 -17.20
CA TRP A 146 -9.68 -33.23 -18.25
C TRP A 146 -8.97 -34.59 -18.20
N LYS A 147 -8.63 -35.10 -19.39
CA LYS A 147 -7.93 -36.38 -19.58
C LYS A 147 -6.61 -36.09 -20.27
N PHE A 148 -5.53 -36.67 -19.75
CA PHE A 148 -4.19 -36.44 -20.24
C PHE A 148 -3.57 -37.75 -20.71
N THR A 149 -2.56 -37.63 -21.56
CA THR A 149 -1.71 -38.73 -22.02
C THR A 149 -0.27 -38.27 -21.95
N GLY A 150 0.64 -39.11 -21.45
CA GLY A 150 2.07 -38.77 -21.36
C GLY A 150 2.54 -38.58 -19.92
N GLN A 151 3.44 -37.62 -19.71
CA GLN A 151 3.94 -37.29 -18.37
C GLN A 151 2.89 -36.51 -17.59
N GLU A 152 2.74 -36.83 -16.32
CA GLU A 152 1.80 -36.16 -15.41
C GLU A 152 2.46 -35.95 -14.04
N PRO A 153 2.09 -34.90 -13.30
CA PRO A 153 2.46 -34.77 -11.91
C PRO A 153 1.94 -35.96 -11.09
N VAL A 154 2.77 -36.41 -10.14
CA VAL A 154 2.34 -37.45 -9.18
C VAL A 154 1.08 -37.02 -8.42
N PRO A 155 0.19 -37.97 -8.05
CA PRO A 155 -0.95 -37.69 -7.18
C PRO A 155 -0.51 -36.99 -5.90
N ARG A 156 -1.10 -35.84 -5.61
CA ARG A 156 -0.64 -34.97 -4.52
C ARG A 156 -1.75 -34.18 -3.86
N SER A 157 -1.48 -33.75 -2.64
CA SER A 157 -2.34 -32.89 -1.83
C SER A 157 -1.53 -31.78 -1.16
N ALA A 158 -2.23 -30.76 -0.66
CA ALA A 158 -1.66 -29.66 0.10
C ALA A 158 -0.50 -28.94 -0.63
N HIS A 159 -0.59 -28.92 -1.96
CA HIS A 159 0.32 -28.25 -2.90
C HIS A 159 -0.13 -26.81 -3.14
N GLY A 160 0.78 -25.99 -3.66
CA GLY A 160 0.47 -24.67 -4.17
C GLY A 160 0.00 -24.72 -5.62
N ALA A 161 -0.99 -23.90 -5.98
CA ALA A 161 -1.41 -23.72 -7.36
C ALA A 161 -1.56 -22.24 -7.70
N ALA A 162 -1.18 -21.87 -8.92
CA ALA A 162 -1.22 -20.51 -9.42
C ALA A 162 -1.57 -20.51 -10.90
N VAL A 163 -2.19 -19.43 -11.37
CA VAL A 163 -2.36 -19.17 -12.80
C VAL A 163 -1.52 -17.96 -13.16
N TYR A 164 -0.69 -18.11 -14.19
CA TYR A 164 0.11 -17.04 -14.76
C TYR A 164 0.34 -17.33 -16.24
N ASP A 165 0.20 -16.29 -17.06
CA ASP A 165 0.40 -16.34 -18.52
C ASP A 165 -0.34 -17.51 -19.19
N ASP A 166 -1.66 -17.58 -18.96
CA ASP A 166 -2.56 -18.63 -19.48
C ASP A 166 -2.18 -20.09 -19.09
N LYS A 167 -1.25 -20.26 -18.16
CA LYS A 167 -0.80 -21.58 -17.65
C LYS A 167 -1.19 -21.79 -16.19
N LEU A 168 -1.53 -23.03 -15.85
CA LEU A 168 -1.67 -23.51 -14.48
C LEU A 168 -0.34 -24.06 -13.99
N TRP A 169 0.15 -23.52 -12.88
CA TRP A 169 1.38 -23.92 -12.22
C TRP A 169 1.07 -24.66 -10.93
N ILE A 170 1.69 -25.82 -10.71
CA ILE A 170 1.56 -26.66 -9.52
C ILE A 170 2.93 -26.82 -8.87
N PHE A 171 3.02 -26.43 -7.60
CA PHE A 171 4.27 -26.47 -6.84
C PHE A 171 4.15 -27.31 -5.58
N ALA A 172 5.11 -28.22 -5.37
CA ALA A 172 5.31 -29.00 -4.15
C ALA A 172 4.08 -29.83 -3.73
N GLY A 173 3.86 -30.01 -2.42
CA GLY A 173 2.76 -30.79 -1.85
C GLY A 173 3.22 -32.08 -1.18
N TYR A 174 2.30 -33.01 -1.00
CA TYR A 174 2.54 -34.31 -0.38
C TYR A 174 1.91 -35.43 -1.22
N ASP A 175 2.72 -36.41 -1.62
CA ASP A 175 2.29 -37.53 -2.48
C ASP A 175 1.73 -38.73 -1.70
N GLY A 176 1.80 -38.68 -0.37
CA GLY A 176 1.41 -39.77 0.53
C GLY A 176 2.60 -40.50 1.15
N ASN A 177 3.81 -40.25 0.66
CA ASN A 177 5.06 -40.79 1.19
C ASN A 177 6.03 -39.66 1.57
N ALA A 178 6.30 -38.73 0.64
CA ALA A 178 7.25 -37.65 0.79
C ALA A 178 6.63 -36.27 0.49
N ARG A 179 7.16 -35.24 1.14
CA ARG A 179 6.89 -33.85 0.78
C ARG A 179 7.70 -33.53 -0.48
N LEU A 180 7.06 -32.84 -1.41
CA LEU A 180 7.60 -32.52 -2.73
C LEU A 180 8.14 -31.08 -2.76
N ASN A 181 8.88 -30.76 -3.80
CA ASN A 181 9.34 -29.40 -4.16
C ASN A 181 9.49 -29.24 -5.68
N ASP A 182 8.86 -30.11 -6.47
CA ASP A 182 8.83 -30.06 -7.92
C ASP A 182 7.83 -29.01 -8.43
N MET A 183 8.03 -28.56 -9.67
CA MET A 183 7.18 -27.61 -10.37
C MET A 183 6.64 -28.23 -11.67
N TRP A 184 5.34 -28.11 -11.89
CA TRP A 184 4.65 -28.55 -13.10
C TRP A 184 3.81 -27.43 -13.67
N THR A 185 3.69 -27.39 -14.99
CA THR A 185 2.87 -26.39 -15.69
C THR A 185 2.04 -27.02 -16.81
N ILE A 186 0.90 -26.42 -17.13
CA ILE A 186 0.03 -26.82 -18.25
C ILE A 186 -0.68 -25.61 -18.83
N ASN A 187 -0.78 -25.54 -20.16
CA ASN A 187 -1.52 -24.47 -20.86
C ASN A 187 -3.05 -24.71 -20.74
N LEU A 188 -3.78 -23.67 -20.34
CA LEU A 188 -5.24 -23.71 -20.14
C LEU A 188 -6.05 -23.31 -21.38
N VAL A 189 -5.40 -22.87 -22.47
CA VAL A 189 -6.02 -22.27 -23.66
C VAL A 189 -5.75 -23.09 -24.92
N ASP A 190 -4.56 -23.66 -25.05
CA ASP A 190 -4.19 -24.46 -26.22
C ASP A 190 -5.03 -25.74 -26.33
N GLU A 191 -5.37 -26.18 -27.54
CA GLU A 191 -6.17 -27.41 -27.71
C GLU A 191 -5.42 -28.70 -27.29
N ASN A 192 -4.08 -28.66 -27.26
CA ASN A 192 -3.24 -29.79 -26.87
C ASN A 192 -2.69 -29.59 -25.44
N HIS A 193 -3.55 -29.83 -24.45
CA HIS A 193 -3.19 -29.72 -23.03
C HIS A 193 -2.21 -30.82 -22.60
N GLN A 194 -0.93 -30.47 -22.42
CA GLN A 194 0.09 -31.39 -21.92
C GLN A 194 0.78 -30.83 -20.68
N TRP A 195 1.02 -31.70 -19.70
CA TRP A 195 1.78 -31.34 -18.51
C TRP A 195 3.27 -31.32 -18.81
N GLU A 196 3.94 -30.27 -18.34
CA GLU A 196 5.37 -30.08 -18.47
C GLU A 196 6.01 -29.93 -17.09
N ARG A 197 7.11 -30.65 -16.85
CA ARG A 197 7.90 -30.47 -15.65
C ARG A 197 8.88 -29.32 -15.85
N VAL A 198 8.87 -28.34 -14.95
CA VAL A 198 9.70 -27.15 -15.05
C VAL A 198 11.00 -27.36 -14.27
N GLU A 199 12.13 -27.08 -14.92
CA GLU A 199 13.43 -27.03 -14.27
C GLU A 199 13.56 -25.72 -13.49
N GLN A 200 13.80 -25.84 -12.18
CA GLN A 200 13.86 -24.71 -11.25
C GLN A 200 15.31 -24.34 -10.97
N LYS A 201 15.63 -23.05 -10.95
CA LYS A 201 16.97 -22.51 -10.64
C LYS A 201 16.96 -21.69 -9.35
N GLY A 202 18.14 -21.35 -8.83
CA GLY A 202 18.30 -20.44 -7.69
C GLY A 202 18.01 -21.05 -6.31
N GLU A 203 17.61 -20.21 -5.36
CA GLU A 203 17.40 -20.57 -3.94
C GLU A 203 16.03 -21.24 -3.73
N CYS A 204 15.90 -22.49 -4.19
CA CYS A 204 14.64 -23.23 -4.12
C CYS A 204 14.15 -23.42 -2.66
N PRO A 205 12.83 -23.30 -2.41
CA PRO A 205 12.25 -23.59 -1.10
C PRO A 205 12.51 -25.06 -0.69
N PRO A 206 12.62 -25.35 0.62
CA PRO A 206 12.65 -26.73 1.11
C PRO A 206 11.33 -27.44 0.79
N THR A 207 11.33 -28.78 0.82
CA THR A 207 10.11 -29.57 0.62
C THR A 207 9.00 -29.16 1.60
N CYS A 208 7.83 -28.85 1.07
CA CYS A 208 6.79 -28.19 1.84
C CYS A 208 5.38 -28.61 1.38
N CYS A 209 4.43 -28.50 2.30
CA CYS A 209 3.00 -28.64 2.05
C CYS A 209 2.20 -27.74 3.02
N ASN A 210 0.88 -27.61 2.84
CA ASN A 210 0.01 -26.81 3.71
C ASN A 210 0.37 -25.31 3.77
N PHE A 211 0.86 -24.77 2.64
CA PHE A 211 1.15 -23.36 2.45
C PHE A 211 0.26 -22.78 1.34
N PRO A 212 -0.10 -21.50 1.42
CA PRO A 212 -0.74 -20.78 0.33
C PRO A 212 0.29 -20.23 -0.67
N VAL A 213 -0.18 -19.96 -1.89
CA VAL A 213 0.58 -19.28 -2.93
C VAL A 213 -0.15 -17.99 -3.31
N ALA A 214 0.60 -16.93 -3.60
CA ALA A 214 0.06 -15.70 -4.17
C ALA A 214 0.86 -15.29 -5.40
N VAL A 215 0.18 -14.77 -6.43
CA VAL A 215 0.82 -14.28 -7.65
C VAL A 215 0.75 -12.76 -7.68
N ALA A 216 1.89 -12.11 -7.89
CA ALA A 216 1.99 -10.67 -8.06
C ALA A 216 3.21 -10.30 -8.93
N ARG A 217 3.09 -9.29 -9.79
CA ARG A 217 4.19 -8.71 -10.57
C ARG A 217 5.05 -9.74 -11.33
N GLY A 218 4.42 -10.70 -11.99
CA GLY A 218 5.15 -11.75 -12.73
C GLY A 218 5.83 -12.79 -11.86
N LYS A 219 5.54 -12.83 -10.55
CA LYS A 219 6.20 -13.71 -9.58
C LYS A 219 5.20 -14.48 -8.74
N MET A 220 5.57 -15.69 -8.36
CA MET A 220 4.87 -16.54 -7.39
C MET A 220 5.52 -16.40 -6.02
N PHE A 221 4.75 -16.04 -5.01
CA PHE A 221 5.21 -15.94 -3.63
C PHE A 221 4.76 -17.16 -2.82
N VAL A 222 5.69 -17.71 -2.05
CA VAL A 222 5.48 -18.85 -1.15
C VAL A 222 5.95 -18.47 0.25
N PHE A 223 5.05 -18.55 1.22
CA PHE A 223 5.36 -18.23 2.61
C PHE A 223 5.10 -19.41 3.53
N SER A 224 6.13 -19.79 4.28
CA SER A 224 6.06 -20.82 5.34
C SER A 224 5.42 -22.14 4.89
N GLY A 225 4.72 -22.84 5.78
CA GLY A 225 4.16 -24.17 5.55
C GLY A 225 4.74 -25.27 6.44
N GLN A 226 4.34 -26.50 6.17
CA GLN A 226 4.77 -27.69 6.90
C GLN A 226 5.88 -28.43 6.13
N SER A 227 7.11 -28.36 6.65
CA SER A 227 8.28 -29.08 6.12
C SER A 227 8.65 -30.29 6.99
N GLY A 228 9.35 -31.28 6.41
CA GLY A 228 9.74 -32.52 7.08
C GLY A 228 11.01 -32.44 7.93
N ALA A 229 11.92 -31.49 7.66
CA ALA A 229 13.22 -31.40 8.36
C ALA A 229 13.72 -29.97 8.64
N LYS A 230 13.26 -28.96 7.90
CA LYS A 230 13.62 -27.54 8.08
C LYS A 230 12.36 -26.68 7.95
N ILE A 231 11.81 -26.22 9.06
CA ILE A 231 10.62 -25.34 9.06
C ILE A 231 11.11 -23.88 9.03
N THR A 232 10.71 -23.13 8.00
CA THR A 232 11.14 -21.74 7.78
C THR A 232 9.96 -20.77 7.88
N ASN A 233 10.22 -19.56 8.37
CA ASN A 233 9.35 -18.38 8.21
C ASN A 233 9.82 -17.47 7.07
N ALA A 234 10.66 -17.99 6.18
CA ALA A 234 11.13 -17.26 5.01
C ALA A 234 10.02 -17.14 3.96
N LEU A 235 10.01 -15.99 3.28
CA LEU A 235 9.24 -15.75 2.08
C LEU A 235 10.14 -16.07 0.87
N PHE A 236 9.63 -16.85 -0.07
CA PHE A 236 10.31 -17.16 -1.32
C PHE A 236 9.52 -16.57 -2.48
N GLN A 237 10.22 -16.16 -3.52
CA GLN A 237 9.60 -15.75 -4.78
C GLN A 237 10.17 -16.56 -5.94
N PHE A 238 9.32 -16.94 -6.88
CA PHE A 238 9.68 -17.58 -8.14
C PHE A 238 9.31 -16.66 -9.28
N ASP A 239 10.27 -16.40 -10.15
CA ASP A 239 10.06 -15.65 -11.37
C ASP A 239 9.59 -16.59 -12.49
N PHE A 240 8.40 -16.32 -13.04
CA PHE A 240 7.79 -17.18 -14.04
C PHE A 240 8.49 -17.11 -15.41
N GLU A 241 9.22 -16.03 -15.71
CA GLU A 241 9.90 -15.86 -17.00
C GLU A 241 11.28 -16.52 -16.97
N THR A 242 12.04 -16.31 -15.89
CA THR A 242 13.41 -16.85 -15.76
C THR A 242 13.47 -18.23 -15.10
N HIS A 243 12.34 -18.74 -14.57
CA HIS A 243 12.22 -19.98 -13.81
C HIS A 243 13.17 -20.08 -12.60
N THR A 244 13.43 -18.93 -11.96
CA THR A 244 14.42 -18.82 -10.89
C THR A 244 13.74 -18.49 -9.56
N TRP A 245 14.09 -19.23 -8.52
CA TRP A 245 13.73 -18.94 -7.13
C TRP A 245 14.74 -18.00 -6.48
N SER A 246 14.23 -17.04 -5.72
CA SER A 246 15.02 -16.29 -4.77
C SER A 246 14.34 -16.23 -3.41
N ARG A 247 15.13 -16.34 -2.34
CA ARG A 247 14.63 -16.11 -0.99
C ARG A 247 14.49 -14.61 -0.78
N VAL A 248 13.28 -14.17 -0.50
CA VAL A 248 13.04 -12.81 -0.03
C VAL A 248 13.58 -12.77 1.40
N CYS A 249 14.69 -12.06 1.59
CA CYS A 249 15.25 -11.89 2.92
C CYS A 249 14.19 -11.23 3.82
N THR A 250 13.79 -11.87 4.91
CA THR A 250 12.78 -11.36 5.85
C THR A 250 13.42 -10.69 7.07
N GLU A 251 14.75 -10.76 7.18
CA GLU A 251 15.58 -10.14 8.23
C GLU A 251 15.97 -8.70 7.87
N HIS A 252 15.07 -7.98 7.20
CA HIS A 252 15.35 -6.65 6.64
C HIS A 252 15.28 -5.56 7.72
N LEU A 253 16.35 -5.50 8.50
CA LEU A 253 16.76 -4.56 9.55
C LEU A 253 17.05 -3.10 9.10
N LEU A 254 16.10 -2.32 8.57
CA LEU A 254 16.29 -0.83 8.41
C LEU A 254 15.05 0.04 8.39
N ARG A 255 13.87 -0.54 8.23
CA ARG A 255 12.67 0.26 7.99
C ARG A 255 11.71 0.16 9.15
N SER A 256 12.21 -0.23 10.33
CA SER A 256 11.36 -0.61 11.46
C SER A 256 10.23 -1.55 10.99
N ALA A 257 10.59 -2.49 10.12
CA ALA A 257 9.63 -3.43 9.57
C ALA A 257 9.00 -4.19 10.73
N GLY A 258 7.68 -4.31 10.73
CA GLY A 258 6.99 -5.15 11.69
C GLY A 258 7.55 -6.58 11.63
N PRO A 259 7.45 -7.35 12.72
CA PRO A 259 7.95 -8.72 12.72
C PRO A 259 7.26 -9.49 11.60
N ALA A 260 8.06 -10.20 10.78
CA ALA A 260 7.50 -11.16 9.84
C ALA A 260 6.62 -12.16 10.62
N PRO A 261 5.50 -12.63 10.05
CA PRO A 261 4.65 -13.57 10.73
C PRO A 261 5.46 -14.78 11.21
N ALA A 262 5.18 -15.24 12.42
CA ALA A 262 5.76 -16.49 12.91
C ALA A 262 5.47 -17.64 11.94
N ARG A 263 6.38 -18.62 11.89
CA ARG A 263 6.25 -19.82 11.06
C ARG A 263 4.86 -20.44 11.27
N ARG A 264 4.17 -20.76 10.19
CA ARG A 264 2.77 -21.20 10.26
C ARG A 264 2.35 -22.04 9.07
N TYR A 265 1.36 -22.90 9.26
CA TYR A 265 0.73 -23.68 8.19
C TYR A 265 -0.79 -23.58 8.26
N GLY A 266 -1.45 -23.86 7.15
CA GLY A 266 -2.91 -23.71 7.03
C GLY A 266 -3.41 -22.26 7.17
N HIS A 267 -2.54 -21.28 6.92
CA HIS A 267 -2.88 -19.86 6.81
C HIS A 267 -3.30 -19.54 5.37
N VAL A 268 -3.89 -18.37 5.16
CA VAL A 268 -4.11 -17.81 3.82
C VAL A 268 -3.07 -16.75 3.52
N MET A 269 -2.69 -16.63 2.25
CA MET A 269 -1.90 -15.53 1.72
C MET A 269 -2.61 -15.01 0.48
N LEU A 270 -3.00 -13.74 0.49
CA LEU A 270 -3.80 -13.14 -0.58
C LEU A 270 -3.12 -11.87 -1.10
N HIS A 271 -2.98 -11.77 -2.42
CA HIS A 271 -2.47 -10.58 -3.07
C HIS A 271 -3.60 -9.57 -3.30
N HIS A 272 -3.36 -8.32 -2.92
CA HIS A 272 -4.19 -7.19 -3.33
C HIS A 272 -3.32 -5.94 -3.50
N ALA A 273 -3.42 -5.32 -4.68
CA ALA A 273 -2.70 -4.11 -5.02
C ALA A 273 -1.18 -4.24 -4.94
N ARG A 274 -0.56 -3.65 -3.92
CA ARG A 274 0.89 -3.71 -3.67
C ARG A 274 1.24 -4.62 -2.49
N HIS A 275 0.27 -5.27 -1.87
CA HIS A 275 0.47 -5.99 -0.62
C HIS A 275 0.09 -7.48 -0.76
N LEU A 276 0.83 -8.34 -0.04
CA LEU A 276 0.44 -9.70 0.26
C LEU A 276 -0.04 -9.75 1.70
N TYR A 277 -1.28 -10.18 1.92
CA TYR A 277 -1.88 -10.27 3.25
C TYR A 277 -1.83 -11.71 3.74
N VAL A 278 -1.28 -11.93 4.94
CA VAL A 278 -1.20 -13.24 5.61
C VAL A 278 -2.07 -13.22 6.85
N PHE A 279 -3.01 -14.17 6.94
CA PHE A 279 -3.95 -14.26 8.06
C PHE A 279 -4.07 -15.69 8.59
N GLY A 280 -4.14 -15.80 9.92
CA GLY A 280 -4.43 -17.05 10.62
C GLY A 280 -3.34 -18.12 10.47
N GLY A 281 -3.76 -19.38 10.49
CA GLY A 281 -2.89 -20.56 10.52
C GLY A 281 -2.55 -21.02 11.93
N ALA A 282 -1.84 -22.14 12.02
CA ALA A 282 -1.25 -22.61 13.27
C ALA A 282 0.22 -22.20 13.31
N ALA A 283 0.59 -21.40 14.31
CA ALA A 283 1.96 -20.99 14.57
C ALA A 283 2.42 -21.63 15.88
N ASP A 284 3.35 -22.57 15.78
CA ASP A 284 3.77 -23.44 16.88
C ASP A 284 2.57 -24.17 17.52
N SER A 285 2.22 -23.81 18.76
CA SER A 285 1.09 -24.35 19.53
C SER A 285 -0.07 -23.35 19.68
N THR A 286 -0.05 -22.25 18.93
CA THR A 286 -1.05 -21.17 19.00
C THR A 286 -1.82 -21.02 17.68
N LEU A 287 -3.06 -20.53 17.78
CA LEU A 287 -3.87 -20.11 16.64
C LEU A 287 -3.91 -18.58 16.59
N PRO A 288 -2.92 -17.93 15.95
CA PRO A 288 -2.91 -16.48 15.83
C PRO A 288 -4.11 -15.98 15.01
N SER A 289 -4.65 -14.82 15.41
CA SER A 289 -5.66 -14.04 14.68
C SER A 289 -5.09 -12.72 14.13
N ASP A 290 -3.76 -12.64 14.04
CA ASP A 290 -3.05 -11.49 13.50
C ASP A 290 -3.19 -11.41 11.97
N LEU A 291 -3.29 -10.18 11.47
CA LEU A 291 -3.21 -9.90 10.04
C LEU A 291 -1.89 -9.20 9.77
N HIS A 292 -1.07 -9.86 8.96
CA HIS A 292 0.20 -9.31 8.48
C HIS A 292 0.05 -8.87 7.04
N CYS A 293 0.72 -7.79 6.65
CA CYS A 293 0.84 -7.43 5.25
C CYS A 293 2.31 -7.25 4.87
N TYR A 294 2.68 -7.83 3.73
CA TYR A 294 3.97 -7.66 3.09
C TYR A 294 3.81 -6.73 1.91
N ASP A 295 4.48 -5.59 1.94
CA ASP A 295 4.47 -4.62 0.84
C ASP A 295 5.52 -5.01 -0.21
N LEU A 296 5.06 -5.24 -1.45
CA LEU A 296 5.87 -5.67 -2.58
C LEU A 296 6.84 -4.59 -3.07
N ASP A 297 6.56 -3.32 -2.82
CA ASP A 297 7.50 -2.24 -3.18
C ASP A 297 8.58 -2.08 -2.12
N THR A 298 8.16 -2.02 -0.86
CA THR A 298 9.09 -1.74 0.22
C THR A 298 9.80 -2.98 0.74
N GLN A 299 9.30 -4.15 0.36
CA GLN A 299 9.73 -5.46 0.81
C GLN A 299 9.69 -5.58 2.34
N MET A 300 8.63 -5.05 2.94
CA MET A 300 8.46 -4.99 4.38
C MET A 300 7.21 -5.71 4.86
N TRP A 301 7.34 -6.37 6.00
CA TRP A 301 6.21 -6.77 6.80
C TRP A 301 5.71 -5.63 7.69
N SER A 302 4.41 -5.58 7.90
CA SER A 302 3.78 -4.80 8.96
C SER A 302 2.55 -5.53 9.48
N VAL A 303 2.26 -5.33 10.76
CA VAL A 303 1.04 -5.84 11.38
C VAL A 303 -0.08 -4.85 11.08
N VAL A 304 -1.17 -5.34 10.50
CA VAL A 304 -2.34 -4.52 10.21
C VAL A 304 -3.21 -4.47 11.45
N HIS A 305 -3.30 -3.29 12.06
CA HIS A 305 -4.16 -3.05 13.20
C HIS A 305 -5.61 -2.83 12.74
N PRO A 306 -6.57 -3.69 13.18
CA PRO A 306 -7.97 -3.50 12.82
C PRO A 306 -8.54 -2.21 13.40
N ALA A 307 -9.57 -1.67 12.74
CA ALA A 307 -10.35 -0.55 13.28
C ALA A 307 -10.97 -0.90 14.66
N PRO A 308 -11.15 0.05 15.60
CA PRO A 308 -11.62 -0.23 16.96
C PRO A 308 -12.97 -0.95 17.06
N ASP A 309 -13.84 -0.79 16.06
CA ASP A 309 -15.17 -1.41 15.96
C ASP A 309 -15.19 -2.69 15.11
N SER A 310 -14.02 -3.29 14.89
CA SER A 310 -13.87 -4.52 14.09
C SER A 310 -14.38 -5.77 14.78
N GLN A 311 -15.12 -6.59 14.04
CA GLN A 311 -15.51 -7.94 14.44
C GLN A 311 -14.40 -8.92 14.05
N ILE A 312 -13.31 -8.92 14.81
CA ILE A 312 -12.08 -9.68 14.50
C ILE A 312 -12.38 -11.19 14.53
N PRO A 313 -12.00 -11.95 13.48
CA PRO A 313 -12.16 -13.40 13.48
C PRO A 313 -11.27 -14.06 14.54
N SER A 314 -11.78 -15.10 15.20
CA SER A 314 -10.96 -15.96 16.07
C SER A 314 -9.83 -16.66 15.29
N GLY A 315 -8.77 -17.03 16.02
CA GLY A 315 -7.68 -17.85 15.49
C GLY A 315 -8.18 -19.11 14.80
N ARG A 316 -7.69 -19.37 13.58
CA ARG A 316 -8.18 -20.45 12.73
C ARG A 316 -7.13 -20.93 11.74
N LEU A 317 -7.14 -22.23 11.42
CA LEU A 317 -6.31 -22.82 10.37
C LEU A 317 -7.14 -23.58 9.34
N PHE A 318 -6.56 -23.83 8.17
CA PHE A 318 -7.21 -24.49 7.03
C PHE A 318 -8.56 -23.83 6.63
N HIS A 319 -8.66 -22.53 6.86
CA HIS A 319 -9.69 -21.69 6.27
C HIS A 319 -9.25 -21.32 4.84
N ALA A 320 -10.20 -20.93 4.01
CA ALA A 320 -9.89 -20.39 2.69
C ALA A 320 -10.27 -18.92 2.62
N GLY A 321 -9.66 -18.19 1.70
CA GLY A 321 -9.99 -16.79 1.46
C GLY A 321 -9.86 -16.40 0.01
N ALA A 322 -10.52 -15.33 -0.36
CA ALA A 322 -10.49 -14.75 -1.69
C ALA A 322 -10.63 -13.22 -1.60
N VAL A 323 -10.10 -12.51 -2.59
CA VAL A 323 -10.24 -11.06 -2.71
C VAL A 323 -11.28 -10.76 -3.79
N VAL A 324 -12.26 -9.92 -3.46
CA VAL A 324 -13.21 -9.38 -4.43
C VAL A 324 -13.28 -7.87 -4.28
N GLY A 325 -12.94 -7.14 -5.34
CA GLY A 325 -12.75 -5.69 -5.29
C GLY A 325 -11.65 -5.31 -4.29
N ASP A 326 -11.99 -4.43 -3.35
CA ASP A 326 -11.09 -3.93 -2.30
C ASP A 326 -11.28 -4.64 -0.94
N ALA A 327 -11.92 -5.81 -0.93
CA ALA A 327 -12.17 -6.57 0.28
C ALA A 327 -11.64 -7.99 0.20
N MET A 328 -11.00 -8.42 1.29
CA MET A 328 -10.64 -9.80 1.54
C MET A 328 -11.79 -10.49 2.27
N TYR A 329 -12.10 -11.71 1.86
CA TYR A 329 -13.07 -12.56 2.52
C TYR A 329 -12.40 -13.84 2.99
N ILE A 330 -12.71 -14.27 4.21
CA ILE A 330 -12.24 -15.54 4.77
C ILE A 330 -13.43 -16.37 5.22
N PHE A 331 -13.39 -17.67 4.93
CA PHE A 331 -14.49 -18.59 5.23
C PHE A 331 -14.01 -19.86 5.93
N GLY A 332 -14.77 -20.26 6.95
CA GLY A 332 -14.63 -21.54 7.64
C GLY A 332 -13.28 -21.72 8.34
N GLY A 333 -12.73 -22.93 8.23
CA GLY A 333 -11.52 -23.36 8.92
C GLY A 333 -11.79 -24.09 10.22
N THR A 334 -10.71 -24.57 10.83
CA THR A 334 -10.71 -25.21 12.15
C THR A 334 -10.35 -24.16 13.20
N VAL A 335 -11.21 -24.00 14.20
CA VAL A 335 -11.00 -23.17 15.40
C VAL A 335 -10.68 -24.06 16.61
N ASP A 336 -10.54 -23.47 17.79
CA ASP A 336 -10.24 -24.19 19.05
C ASP A 336 -11.12 -25.45 19.24
N ASN A 337 -10.54 -26.48 19.86
CA ASN A 337 -11.14 -27.81 20.06
C ASN A 337 -11.50 -28.57 18.75
N ASN A 338 -10.76 -28.33 17.66
CA ASN A 338 -10.96 -29.00 16.37
C ASN A 338 -12.37 -28.78 15.77
N VAL A 339 -13.03 -27.69 16.14
CA VAL A 339 -14.37 -27.36 15.65
C VAL A 339 -14.27 -26.73 14.27
N ARG A 340 -15.12 -27.16 13.34
CA ARG A 340 -15.20 -26.58 12.00
C ARG A 340 -16.13 -25.37 12.05
N SER A 341 -15.67 -24.23 11.54
CA SER A 341 -16.46 -23.00 11.46
C SER A 341 -17.19 -22.92 10.11
N GLY A 342 -18.34 -22.26 10.11
CA GLY A 342 -19.08 -21.84 8.90
C GLY A 342 -19.16 -20.31 8.79
N ASP A 343 -18.30 -19.60 9.52
CA ASP A 343 -18.31 -18.14 9.54
C ASP A 343 -17.65 -17.57 8.29
N LEU A 344 -18.25 -16.50 7.77
CA LEU A 344 -17.68 -15.65 6.75
C LEU A 344 -17.31 -14.31 7.37
N TYR A 345 -16.08 -13.88 7.17
CA TYR A 345 -15.63 -12.55 7.54
C TYR A 345 -15.16 -11.79 6.32
N ARG A 346 -15.42 -10.49 6.32
CA ARG A 346 -14.98 -9.52 5.32
C ARG A 346 -14.02 -8.53 5.97
N PHE A 347 -12.91 -8.24 5.31
CA PHE A 347 -11.90 -7.27 5.73
C PHE A 347 -11.70 -6.22 4.64
N GLN A 348 -11.79 -4.95 5.01
CA GLN A 348 -11.57 -3.84 4.09
C GLN A 348 -10.07 -3.58 3.90
N LEU A 349 -9.53 -3.87 2.70
CA LEU A 349 -8.08 -3.82 2.42
C LEU A 349 -7.57 -2.41 2.12
N SER A 350 -8.39 -1.57 1.49
CA SER A 350 -8.00 -0.24 1.02
C SER A 350 -9.08 0.79 1.34
N ASN A 351 -8.68 2.04 1.62
CA ASN A 351 -9.60 3.17 1.44
C ASN A 351 -9.69 3.41 -0.06
N TYR A 352 -10.86 3.17 -0.63
CA TYR A 352 -11.14 3.65 -1.95
C TYR A 352 -11.55 5.12 -1.81
N PRO A 353 -10.87 6.08 -2.46
CA PRO A 353 -9.79 5.97 -3.47
C PRO A 353 -8.35 6.11 -2.90
N ARG A 354 -7.35 5.52 -3.57
CA ARG A 354 -5.91 5.51 -3.15
C ARG A 354 -5.23 6.89 -3.23
N CYS A 355 -4.17 7.13 -2.44
CA CYS A 355 -3.37 8.35 -2.58
C CYS A 355 -2.41 8.25 -3.77
N THR A 356 -2.34 9.29 -4.61
CA THR A 356 -1.50 9.36 -5.83
C THR A 356 -0.26 10.24 -5.67
N LEU A 357 0.04 10.70 -4.45
CA LEU A 357 1.08 11.70 -4.18
C LEU A 357 2.44 11.35 -4.81
N HIS A 358 2.94 10.14 -4.56
CA HIS A 358 4.22 9.68 -5.11
C HIS A 358 4.20 9.53 -6.63
N ASP A 359 3.08 9.09 -7.20
CA ASP A 359 2.94 8.88 -8.65
C ASP A 359 2.93 10.22 -9.38
N ASP A 360 2.22 11.21 -8.82
CA ASP A 360 2.13 12.57 -9.35
C ASP A 360 3.49 13.28 -9.32
N PHE A 361 4.25 13.14 -8.23
CA PHE A 361 5.60 13.68 -8.15
C PHE A 361 6.62 12.91 -9.01
N SER A 362 6.47 11.59 -9.14
CA SER A 362 7.28 10.82 -10.11
C SER A 362 7.03 11.29 -11.54
N ARG A 363 5.77 11.56 -11.89
CA ARG A 363 5.37 12.03 -13.21
C ARG A 363 5.98 13.40 -13.53
N ILE A 364 5.94 14.37 -12.59
CA ILE A 364 6.53 15.69 -12.86
C ILE A 364 8.05 15.60 -13.05
N LEU A 365 8.74 14.78 -12.25
CA LEU A 365 10.18 14.53 -12.40
C LEU A 365 10.53 13.97 -13.79
N LYS A 366 9.79 12.94 -14.24
CA LYS A 366 10.00 12.33 -15.56
C LYS A 366 9.68 13.27 -16.71
N SER A 367 8.66 14.11 -16.56
CA SER A 367 8.27 15.08 -17.59
C SER A 367 9.22 16.28 -17.71
N GLN A 368 10.05 16.53 -16.67
CA GLN A 368 10.95 17.68 -16.56
C GLN A 368 10.27 19.04 -16.77
N GLN A 369 8.99 19.14 -16.42
CA GLN A 369 8.23 20.37 -16.58
C GLN A 369 8.28 21.22 -15.33
N PHE A 370 8.34 22.53 -15.51
CA PHE A 370 8.44 23.49 -14.40
C PHE A 370 9.71 23.35 -13.57
N CYS A 371 10.76 22.72 -14.11
CA CYS A 371 12.08 22.70 -13.48
C CYS A 371 12.61 24.13 -13.34
N ASP A 372 13.11 24.45 -12.16
CA ASP A 372 13.55 25.79 -11.74
C ASP A 372 15.00 25.77 -11.21
N VAL A 373 15.68 24.62 -11.28
CA VAL A 373 17.10 24.46 -10.97
C VAL A 373 17.78 23.44 -11.89
N THR A 374 18.99 23.76 -12.33
CA THR A 374 19.88 22.85 -13.05
C THR A 374 20.98 22.36 -12.10
N LEU A 375 21.15 21.05 -11.99
CA LEU A 375 22.19 20.41 -11.20
C LEU A 375 23.29 19.91 -12.13
N LEU A 376 24.53 20.34 -11.89
CA LEU A 376 25.72 19.83 -12.59
C LEU A 376 26.36 18.75 -11.72
N VAL A 377 26.24 17.50 -12.15
CA VAL A 377 26.58 16.32 -11.34
C VAL A 377 27.85 15.64 -11.86
N GLY A 378 28.80 15.41 -10.96
CA GLY A 378 30.04 14.68 -11.24
C GLY A 378 31.12 15.51 -11.93
N ALA A 379 32.27 14.87 -12.18
CA ALA A 379 33.41 15.48 -12.87
C ALA A 379 33.05 15.93 -14.29
N ASP A 380 32.19 15.16 -14.96
CA ASP A 380 31.74 15.42 -16.34
C ASP A 380 30.64 16.48 -16.42
N GLN A 381 30.23 17.06 -15.28
CA GLN A 381 29.17 18.07 -15.18
C GLN A 381 27.87 17.67 -15.90
N THR A 382 27.42 16.44 -15.70
CA THR A 382 26.18 15.95 -16.30
C THR A 382 25.00 16.79 -15.82
N THR A 383 24.22 17.32 -16.76
CA THR A 383 23.09 18.20 -16.45
C THR A 383 21.86 17.41 -16.02
N VAL A 384 21.33 17.71 -14.84
CA VAL A 384 20.10 17.12 -14.31
C VAL A 384 19.13 18.25 -13.94
N PHE A 385 17.89 18.21 -14.46
CA PHE A 385 16.86 19.20 -14.16
C PHE A 385 16.00 18.76 -12.98
N ALA A 386 15.69 19.69 -12.07
CA ALA A 386 14.93 19.41 -10.86
C ALA A 386 14.11 20.62 -10.39
N HIS A 387 13.41 20.44 -9.26
CA HIS A 387 12.55 21.43 -8.64
C HIS A 387 13.10 21.83 -7.26
N GLN A 388 13.36 23.11 -7.03
CA GLN A 388 13.92 23.67 -5.81
C GLN A 388 13.08 23.27 -4.59
N ALA A 389 11.75 23.35 -4.71
CA ALA A 389 10.83 23.01 -3.62
C ALA A 389 11.01 21.56 -3.14
N MET A 390 11.13 20.61 -4.06
CA MET A 390 11.31 19.19 -3.73
C MET A 390 12.69 18.92 -3.13
N LEU A 391 13.76 19.51 -3.70
CA LEU A 391 15.11 19.33 -3.16
C LEU A 391 15.26 19.93 -1.76
N ALA A 392 14.71 21.13 -1.55
CA ALA A 392 14.82 21.86 -0.29
C ALA A 392 13.95 21.26 0.83
N ALA A 393 12.80 20.67 0.48
CA ALA A 393 11.97 19.95 1.43
C ALA A 393 12.66 18.68 1.95
N ARG A 394 13.36 17.95 1.07
CA ARG A 394 13.91 16.62 1.37
C ARG A 394 15.37 16.62 1.82
N SER A 395 16.12 17.70 1.60
CA SER A 395 17.53 17.79 1.97
C SER A 395 17.91 19.19 2.41
N GLN A 396 18.31 19.31 3.69
CA GLN A 396 18.84 20.55 4.24
C GLN A 396 20.13 20.99 3.54
N TYR A 397 20.97 20.03 3.12
CA TYR A 397 22.20 20.32 2.38
C TYR A 397 21.90 20.94 1.01
N LEU A 398 20.97 20.36 0.24
CA LEU A 398 20.58 20.90 -1.06
C LEU A 398 19.89 22.26 -0.90
N ARG A 399 19.09 22.46 0.15
CA ARG A 399 18.52 23.77 0.48
C ARG A 399 19.60 24.83 0.68
N ALA A 400 20.64 24.53 1.46
CA ALA A 400 21.76 25.45 1.68
C ALA A 400 22.49 25.76 0.36
N LYS A 401 22.74 24.75 -0.48
CA LYS A 401 23.38 24.92 -1.79
C LYS A 401 22.55 25.76 -2.76
N ILE A 402 21.23 25.60 -2.76
CA ILE A 402 20.31 26.43 -3.54
C ILE A 402 20.39 27.88 -3.07
N LYS A 403 20.46 28.13 -1.76
CA LYS A 403 20.60 29.47 -1.20
C LYS A 403 21.93 30.13 -1.61
N GLU A 404 23.04 29.42 -1.47
CA GLU A 404 24.36 29.89 -1.93
C GLU A 404 24.36 30.25 -3.42
N ALA A 405 23.79 29.37 -4.26
CA ALA A 405 23.71 29.59 -5.70
C ALA A 405 22.84 30.81 -6.06
N LYS A 406 21.76 31.07 -5.31
CA LYS A 406 20.92 32.26 -5.50
C LYS A 406 21.65 33.55 -5.13
N GLU A 407 22.38 33.55 -4.03
CA GLU A 407 23.18 34.70 -3.60
C GLU A 407 24.27 35.03 -4.62
N GLU A 408 24.92 34.00 -5.18
CA GLU A 408 25.94 34.18 -6.21
C GLU A 408 25.36 34.68 -7.53
N LEU A 409 24.21 34.14 -7.96
CA LEU A 409 23.48 34.63 -9.12
C LEU A 409 23.10 36.10 -8.96
N ALA A 410 22.62 36.51 -7.78
CA ALA A 410 22.28 37.89 -7.49
C ALA A 410 23.50 38.83 -7.60
N LYS A 411 24.69 38.38 -7.18
CA LYS A 411 25.94 39.15 -7.35
C LYS A 411 26.33 39.31 -8.82
N ARG A 412 26.22 38.25 -9.63
CA ARG A 412 26.54 38.30 -11.07
C ARG A 412 25.60 39.25 -11.83
N ILE A 413 24.31 39.22 -11.49
CA ILE A 413 23.33 40.16 -12.02
C ILE A 413 23.68 41.60 -11.60
N ALA A 414 24.04 41.81 -10.32
CA ALA A 414 24.46 43.11 -9.83
C ALA A 414 25.78 43.61 -10.46
N ALA A 415 26.68 42.70 -10.83
CA ALA A 415 27.93 42.98 -11.53
C ALA A 415 27.72 43.21 -13.05
N GLY A 416 26.52 43.00 -13.58
CA GLY A 416 26.22 43.13 -15.00
C GLY A 416 26.77 42.01 -15.88
N GLU A 417 27.22 40.91 -15.29
CA GLU A 417 27.76 39.73 -16.00
C GLU A 417 26.64 38.88 -16.61
N GLU A 418 25.43 38.95 -16.04
CA GLU A 418 24.23 38.26 -16.54
C GLU A 418 23.02 39.21 -16.58
N GLU A 419 22.26 39.19 -17.68
CA GLU A 419 21.00 39.92 -17.77
C GLU A 419 19.90 39.24 -16.94
N ALA A 420 19.20 40.03 -16.12
CA ALA A 420 17.99 39.58 -15.44
C ALA A 420 16.91 39.26 -16.47
N LYS A 421 16.66 37.97 -16.75
CA LYS A 421 15.58 37.57 -17.66
C LYS A 421 14.24 37.88 -16.99
N ALA A 422 13.45 38.73 -17.64
CA ALA A 422 12.17 39.21 -17.12
C ALA A 422 11.05 38.15 -17.14
N GLU A 423 11.15 37.09 -17.95
CA GLU A 423 10.13 36.03 -18.00
C GLU A 423 10.76 34.65 -18.23
N CYS A 424 10.61 33.77 -17.23
CA CYS A 424 11.01 32.37 -17.33
C CYS A 424 9.88 31.62 -18.05
N SER A 425 10.03 31.38 -19.36
CA SER A 425 9.17 30.45 -20.09
C SER A 425 9.29 29.06 -19.46
N TYR A 426 8.20 28.31 -19.33
CA TYR A 426 8.19 26.97 -18.71
C TYR A 426 9.02 25.92 -19.49
N LYS A 427 9.48 26.25 -20.71
CA LYS A 427 10.43 25.46 -21.52
C LYS A 427 11.86 26.02 -21.52
N SER A 428 12.09 27.18 -20.90
CA SER A 428 13.44 27.77 -20.85
C SER A 428 14.29 27.04 -19.81
N ARG A 429 15.58 26.88 -20.10
CA ARG A 429 16.51 26.26 -19.15
C ARG A 429 16.58 27.10 -17.88
N PRO A 430 16.56 26.49 -16.68
CA PRO A 430 16.71 27.22 -15.43
C PRO A 430 18.01 28.02 -15.40
N GLN A 431 17.96 29.28 -14.98
CA GLN A 431 19.16 30.11 -14.79
C GLN A 431 19.97 29.66 -13.57
N LEU A 432 19.28 29.20 -12.51
CA LEU A 432 19.94 28.76 -11.28
C LEU A 432 20.67 27.43 -11.52
N THR A 433 21.98 27.43 -11.27
CA THR A 433 22.84 26.26 -11.43
C THR A 433 23.50 25.90 -10.10
N VAL A 434 23.40 24.64 -9.69
CA VAL A 434 24.05 24.09 -8.48
C VAL A 434 25.03 23.01 -8.90
N VAL A 435 26.28 23.09 -8.44
CA VAL A 435 27.34 22.14 -8.80
C VAL A 435 27.54 21.11 -7.69
N LEU A 436 27.52 19.83 -8.06
CA LEU A 436 27.71 18.67 -7.20
C LEU A 436 28.85 17.81 -7.78
N PRO A 437 30.12 18.26 -7.67
CA PRO A 437 31.25 17.66 -8.38
C PRO A 437 31.59 16.25 -7.89
N GLU A 438 31.19 15.92 -6.67
CA GLU A 438 31.57 14.67 -6.00
C GLU A 438 30.51 13.57 -6.10
N ALA A 439 29.40 13.83 -6.79
CA ALA A 439 28.33 12.86 -6.99
C ALA A 439 28.46 12.16 -8.34
N THR A 440 28.28 10.84 -8.36
CA THR A 440 28.19 10.10 -9.63
C THR A 440 26.78 10.31 -10.23
N PRO A 441 26.65 10.55 -11.54
CA PRO A 441 25.35 10.83 -12.16
C PRO A 441 24.29 9.76 -11.90
N ASP A 442 24.68 8.48 -12.01
CA ASP A 442 23.77 7.36 -11.80
C ASP A 442 23.28 7.26 -10.35
N ALA A 443 24.17 7.40 -9.37
CA ALA A 443 23.78 7.38 -7.96
C ALA A 443 22.89 8.58 -7.62
N PHE A 444 23.22 9.76 -8.16
CA PHE A 444 22.44 10.97 -7.92
C PHE A 444 21.04 10.88 -8.53
N ASN A 445 20.88 10.30 -9.73
CA ASN A 445 19.55 10.07 -10.32
C ASN A 445 18.68 9.17 -9.44
N MET A 446 19.26 8.16 -8.80
CA MET A 446 18.56 7.31 -7.84
C MET A 446 18.16 8.07 -6.57
N VAL A 447 19.06 8.91 -6.02
CA VAL A 447 18.73 9.82 -4.91
C VAL A 447 17.62 10.79 -5.31
N LEU A 448 17.65 11.31 -6.53
CA LEU A 448 16.64 12.23 -7.03
C LEU A 448 15.28 11.54 -7.16
N ASN A 449 15.23 10.31 -7.66
CA ASN A 449 13.99 9.52 -7.66
C ASN A 449 13.46 9.32 -6.23
N TYR A 450 14.35 9.04 -5.27
CA TYR A 450 13.97 8.93 -3.86
C TYR A 450 13.36 10.21 -3.30
N ILE A 451 13.94 11.38 -3.58
CA ILE A 451 13.43 12.68 -3.14
C ILE A 451 11.95 12.86 -3.54
N TYR A 452 11.54 12.39 -4.72
CA TYR A 452 10.18 12.57 -5.23
C TYR A 452 9.22 11.44 -4.85
N THR A 453 9.72 10.26 -4.52
CA THR A 453 8.88 9.05 -4.44
C THR A 453 9.03 8.24 -3.17
N ASP A 454 10.01 8.54 -2.31
CA ASP A 454 10.46 7.68 -1.20
C ASP A 454 10.95 6.29 -1.64
N ARG A 455 11.29 6.11 -2.92
CA ARG A 455 11.70 4.82 -3.51
C ARG A 455 13.07 4.91 -4.18
N ILE A 456 13.83 3.84 -4.05
CA ILE A 456 15.03 3.57 -4.83
C ILE A 456 14.84 2.21 -5.51
N ASP A 457 15.26 2.12 -6.77
CA ASP A 457 15.31 0.87 -7.52
C ASP A 457 16.74 0.72 -8.07
N PRO A 458 17.60 -0.06 -7.39
CA PRO A 458 18.95 -0.29 -7.84
C PRO A 458 19.05 -1.32 -8.98
N THR A 459 17.96 -2.04 -9.25
CA THR A 459 17.89 -3.12 -10.26
C THR A 459 17.34 -2.67 -11.61
N GLU A 460 17.07 -1.38 -11.81
CA GLU A 460 16.55 -0.85 -13.08
C GLU A 460 17.49 -1.10 -14.28
N LYS A 461 18.80 -1.22 -14.03
CA LYS A 461 19.82 -1.51 -15.07
C LYS A 461 20.34 -2.96 -15.06
N ASP A 462 20.20 -3.67 -13.95
CA ASP A 462 20.74 -5.02 -13.75
C ASP A 462 19.76 -5.83 -12.91
N GLU A 463 19.29 -6.96 -13.43
CA GLU A 463 18.25 -7.78 -12.80
C GLU A 463 18.74 -8.46 -11.51
N ASP A 464 20.05 -8.65 -11.35
CA ASP A 464 20.62 -9.29 -10.16
C ASP A 464 20.85 -8.26 -9.02
N PRO A 465 20.08 -8.34 -7.91
CA PRO A 465 20.25 -7.45 -6.78
C PRO A 465 21.58 -7.63 -6.03
N ALA A 466 22.26 -8.78 -6.21
CA ALA A 466 23.56 -9.08 -5.62
C ALA A 466 24.73 -8.83 -6.59
N SER A 467 24.46 -8.32 -7.79
CA SER A 467 25.52 -8.04 -8.77
C SER A 467 26.52 -7.03 -8.18
N PRO A 468 27.83 -7.20 -8.46
CA PRO A 468 28.83 -6.28 -7.90
C PRO A 468 28.62 -4.83 -8.36
N ALA A 469 28.11 -4.62 -9.57
CA ALA A 469 27.76 -3.30 -10.09
C ALA A 469 26.62 -2.64 -9.28
N THR A 470 25.56 -3.40 -8.99
CA THR A 470 24.43 -2.95 -8.16
C THR A 470 24.89 -2.60 -6.73
N ILE A 471 25.75 -3.43 -6.14
CA ILE A 471 26.30 -3.19 -4.79
C ILE A 471 27.13 -1.90 -4.76
N LEU A 472 28.04 -1.70 -5.72
CA LEU A 472 28.85 -0.49 -5.80
C LEU A 472 27.99 0.77 -6.02
N LEU A 473 26.94 0.68 -6.85
CA LEU A 473 25.99 1.78 -7.04
C LEU A 473 25.29 2.15 -5.73
N VAL A 474 24.78 1.17 -4.98
CA VAL A 474 24.12 1.44 -3.69
C VAL A 474 25.10 1.98 -2.64
N MET A 475 26.38 1.59 -2.68
CA MET A 475 27.41 2.18 -1.82
C MET A 475 27.65 3.66 -2.12
N GLU A 476 27.67 4.05 -3.40
CA GLU A 476 27.74 5.46 -3.79
C GLU A 476 26.49 6.24 -3.37
N VAL A 477 25.30 5.65 -3.49
CA VAL A 477 24.05 6.25 -2.99
C VAL A 477 24.11 6.43 -1.47
N LEU A 478 24.64 5.46 -0.72
CA LEU A 478 24.82 5.57 0.74
C LEU A 478 25.77 6.73 1.10
N ARG A 479 26.90 6.85 0.39
CA ARG A 479 27.84 7.97 0.55
C ARG A 479 27.18 9.32 0.29
N LEU A 480 26.36 9.41 -0.77
CA LEU A 480 25.59 10.62 -1.07
C LEU A 480 24.52 10.91 -0.02
N ALA A 481 23.79 9.90 0.45
CA ALA A 481 22.74 10.07 1.46
C ALA A 481 23.29 10.65 2.78
N LEU A 482 24.48 10.23 3.19
CA LEU A 482 25.21 10.80 4.33
C LEU A 482 25.49 12.29 4.14
N ARG A 483 26.01 12.67 2.97
CA ARG A 483 26.41 14.05 2.67
C ARG A 483 25.21 14.98 2.47
N LEU A 484 24.16 14.47 1.83
CA LEU A 484 22.90 15.19 1.59
C LEU A 484 22.04 15.28 2.86
N ASN A 485 22.45 14.66 3.96
CA ASN A 485 21.71 14.58 5.21
C ASN A 485 20.28 14.04 5.02
N ILE A 486 20.17 12.85 4.42
CA ILE A 486 18.89 12.14 4.23
C ILE A 486 18.94 10.84 5.05
N PRO A 487 18.59 10.87 6.35
CA PRO A 487 18.80 9.75 7.27
C PRO A 487 18.07 8.48 6.84
N ARG A 488 16.83 8.63 6.35
CA ARG A 488 16.02 7.48 5.92
C ARG A 488 16.64 6.77 4.73
N LEU A 489 17.13 7.50 3.72
CA LEU A 489 17.84 6.91 2.57
C LEU A 489 19.16 6.25 2.98
N ARG A 490 19.93 6.88 3.87
CA ARG A 490 21.14 6.29 4.46
C ARG A 490 20.81 4.94 5.09
N GLY A 491 19.74 4.93 5.90
CA GLY A 491 19.14 3.71 6.43
C GLY A 491 18.93 2.72 5.29
N LEU A 492 18.01 3.01 4.36
CA LEU A 492 17.63 2.17 3.20
C LEU A 492 18.80 1.48 2.48
N CYS A 493 19.88 2.22 2.19
CA CYS A 493 21.04 1.66 1.50
C CYS A 493 21.85 0.70 2.40
N ALA A 494 22.02 0.99 3.69
CA ALA A 494 22.91 0.24 4.56
C ALA A 494 22.52 -1.26 4.73
N ARG A 495 21.25 -1.62 4.87
CA ARG A 495 20.80 -3.04 4.86
C ARG A 495 20.47 -3.56 3.49
N TYR A 496 20.21 -2.73 2.49
CA TYR A 496 20.26 -3.27 1.14
C TYR A 496 21.63 -3.92 0.92
N LEU A 497 22.71 -3.23 1.31
CA LEU A 497 24.06 -3.78 1.29
C LEU A 497 24.19 -5.00 2.21
N ARG A 498 23.86 -4.90 3.51
CA ARG A 498 24.00 -6.04 4.43
C ARG A 498 23.23 -7.29 4.00
N ALA A 499 22.08 -7.14 3.36
CA ALA A 499 21.25 -8.27 2.95
C ALA A 499 21.71 -8.94 1.65
N ASN A 500 22.35 -8.21 0.75
CA ASN A 500 22.78 -8.70 -0.56
C ASN A 500 24.30 -8.96 -0.66
N LEU A 501 25.05 -8.73 0.43
CA LEU A 501 26.47 -9.08 0.50
C LEU A 501 26.64 -10.61 0.57
N CYS A 502 27.39 -11.16 -0.39
CA CYS A 502 27.68 -12.58 -0.54
C CYS A 502 29.15 -12.80 -0.91
N TYR A 503 29.54 -14.06 -1.06
CA TYR A 503 30.93 -14.46 -1.36
C TYR A 503 31.51 -13.76 -2.59
N SER A 504 30.71 -13.57 -3.64
CA SER A 504 31.13 -13.00 -4.92
C SER A 504 31.36 -11.49 -4.89
N ASN A 505 30.72 -10.74 -3.99
CA ASN A 505 30.74 -9.27 -4.00
C ASN A 505 31.38 -8.64 -2.74
N VAL A 506 31.57 -9.41 -1.67
CA VAL A 506 32.00 -8.88 -0.35
C VAL A 506 33.38 -8.21 -0.37
N LEU A 507 34.33 -8.70 -1.17
CA LEU A 507 35.67 -8.12 -1.25
C LEU A 507 35.67 -6.76 -1.96
N GLN A 508 34.91 -6.64 -3.05
CA GLN A 508 34.74 -5.36 -3.75
C GLN A 508 34.02 -4.34 -2.87
N ALA A 509 32.99 -4.78 -2.15
CA ALA A 509 32.30 -3.95 -1.18
C ALA A 509 33.20 -3.53 -0.01
N LEU A 510 34.09 -4.41 0.48
CA LEU A 510 35.06 -4.06 1.53
C LEU A 510 36.03 -2.97 1.06
N HIS A 511 36.56 -3.10 -0.15
CA HIS A 511 37.45 -2.11 -0.75
C HIS A 511 36.74 -0.75 -0.93
N ALA A 512 35.54 -0.75 -1.53
CA ALA A 512 34.74 0.46 -1.70
C ALA A 512 34.39 1.11 -0.35
N ALA A 513 34.06 0.32 0.68
CA ALA A 513 33.71 0.85 2.01
C ALA A 513 34.92 1.51 2.68
N HIS A 514 36.12 0.98 2.45
CA HIS A 514 37.36 1.57 2.94
C HIS A 514 37.63 2.94 2.30
N HIS A 515 37.53 3.03 0.98
CA HIS A 515 37.78 4.27 0.23
C HIS A 515 36.72 5.35 0.49
N ALA A 516 35.45 4.95 0.62
CA ALA A 516 34.34 5.86 0.94
C ALA A 516 34.24 6.21 2.44
N ALA A 517 35.17 5.74 3.27
CA ALA A 517 35.16 5.91 4.73
C ALA A 517 33.85 5.46 5.42
N LEU A 518 33.19 4.43 4.87
CA LEU A 518 31.95 3.85 5.41
C LEU A 518 32.28 2.83 6.50
N THR A 519 32.64 3.32 7.69
CA THR A 519 33.16 2.51 8.81
C THR A 519 32.23 1.35 9.21
N CYS A 520 30.92 1.59 9.29
CA CYS A 520 29.93 0.57 9.67
C CYS A 520 29.82 -0.58 8.65
N ILE A 521 29.84 -0.25 7.36
CA ILE A 521 29.77 -1.25 6.28
C ILE A 521 31.11 -1.99 6.17
N LYS A 522 32.23 -1.29 6.31
CA LYS A 522 33.57 -1.89 6.34
C LYS A 522 33.68 -2.95 7.45
N GLU A 523 33.26 -2.62 8.66
CA GLU A 523 33.25 -3.55 9.80
C GLU A 523 32.31 -4.74 9.56
N TYR A 524 31.16 -4.53 8.93
CA TYR A 524 30.25 -5.61 8.56
C TYR A 524 30.90 -6.57 7.55
N CYS A 525 31.53 -6.05 6.48
CA CYS A 525 32.26 -6.86 5.50
C CYS A 525 33.39 -7.65 6.16
N LEU A 526 34.18 -7.02 7.04
CA LEU A 526 35.25 -7.71 7.79
C LEU A 526 34.69 -8.86 8.64
N ARG A 527 33.58 -8.65 9.36
CA ARG A 527 32.92 -9.71 10.13
C ARG A 527 32.41 -10.83 9.23
N PHE A 528 31.85 -10.50 8.07
CA PHE A 528 31.38 -11.50 7.12
C PHE A 528 32.54 -12.38 6.64
N VAL A 529 33.67 -11.78 6.24
CA VAL A 529 34.85 -12.50 5.74
C VAL A 529 35.45 -13.42 6.81
N VAL A 530 35.49 -12.97 8.07
CA VAL A 530 36.19 -13.67 9.17
C VAL A 530 35.40 -14.87 9.75
N LYS A 531 34.12 -15.05 9.40
CA LYS A 531 33.33 -16.22 9.84
C LYS A 531 33.93 -17.53 9.32
N ASP A 532 33.92 -18.57 10.17
CA ASP A 532 34.60 -19.86 9.90
C ASP A 532 34.24 -20.49 8.55
N TYR A 533 32.97 -20.45 8.17
CA TYR A 533 32.48 -21.02 6.93
C TYR A 533 32.78 -20.15 5.69
N ASN A 534 33.07 -18.86 5.88
CA ASN A 534 33.33 -17.91 4.80
C ASN A 534 34.84 -17.78 4.50
N PHE A 535 35.66 -17.78 5.56
CA PHE A 535 37.04 -17.33 5.53
C PHE A 535 37.91 -18.09 4.53
N THR A 536 37.90 -19.42 4.58
CA THR A 536 38.76 -20.25 3.72
C THR A 536 38.41 -20.07 2.23
N ALA A 537 37.13 -19.99 1.88
CA ALA A 537 36.70 -19.81 0.50
C ALA A 537 37.09 -18.44 -0.06
N ILE A 538 36.97 -17.39 0.76
CA ILE A 538 37.26 -16.01 0.35
C ILE A 538 38.77 -15.76 0.25
N VAL A 539 39.56 -16.22 1.22
CA VAL A 539 41.02 -16.00 1.21
C VAL A 539 41.72 -16.76 0.08
N MET A 540 41.16 -17.89 -0.35
CA MET A 540 41.66 -18.67 -1.49
C MET A 540 41.16 -18.18 -2.85
N SER A 541 40.38 -17.09 -2.89
CA SER A 541 39.88 -16.51 -4.14
C SER A 541 40.93 -15.64 -4.83
N SER A 542 40.89 -15.59 -6.16
CA SER A 542 41.76 -14.71 -6.97
C SER A 542 41.56 -13.23 -6.67
N GLU A 543 40.36 -12.87 -6.23
CA GLU A 543 39.95 -11.52 -5.89
C GLU A 543 40.60 -11.03 -4.60
N PHE A 544 40.91 -11.94 -3.67
CA PHE A 544 41.63 -11.61 -2.44
C PHE A 544 43.12 -11.33 -2.71
N GLU A 545 43.73 -12.04 -3.65
CA GLU A 545 45.13 -11.81 -4.06
C GLU A 545 45.34 -10.42 -4.67
N GLN A 546 44.31 -9.90 -5.35
CA GLN A 546 44.32 -8.59 -5.99
C GLN A 546 43.98 -7.43 -5.03
N MET A 547 43.65 -7.72 -3.77
CA MET A 547 43.22 -6.73 -2.79
C MET A 547 44.41 -5.95 -2.19
N ASP A 548 44.18 -4.73 -1.71
CA ASP A 548 45.21 -3.93 -1.05
C ASP A 548 45.85 -4.63 0.16
N GLN A 549 47.18 -4.56 0.23
CA GLN A 549 47.97 -5.17 1.31
C GLN A 549 47.54 -4.73 2.72
N ARG A 550 47.10 -3.48 2.88
CA ARG A 550 46.60 -2.96 4.15
C ARG A 550 45.30 -3.64 4.59
N LEU A 551 44.36 -3.87 3.65
CA LEU A 551 43.10 -4.55 3.93
C LEU A 551 43.31 -6.04 4.18
N MET A 552 44.25 -6.69 3.47
CA MET A 552 44.60 -8.09 3.72
C MET A 552 45.12 -8.30 5.15
N VAL A 553 46.05 -7.45 5.59
CA VAL A 553 46.58 -7.49 6.97
C VAL A 553 45.47 -7.25 7.99
N GLU A 554 44.54 -6.34 7.70
CA GLU A 554 43.40 -6.05 8.57
C GLU A 554 42.47 -7.28 8.72
N VAL A 555 42.13 -7.95 7.62
CA VAL A 555 41.33 -9.20 7.64
C VAL A 555 42.02 -10.30 8.46
N ILE A 556 43.32 -10.52 8.24
CA ILE A 556 44.11 -11.55 8.96
C ILE A 556 44.21 -11.21 10.44
N ARG A 557 44.45 -9.94 10.80
CA ARG A 557 44.51 -9.49 12.19
C ARG A 557 43.17 -9.68 12.91
N ARG A 558 42.06 -9.39 12.23
CA ARG A 558 40.70 -9.54 12.76
C ARG A 558 40.34 -10.99 13.07
N ARG A 559 40.88 -11.95 12.31
CA ARG A 559 40.74 -13.38 12.56
C ARG A 559 41.44 -13.84 13.83
N HIS A 560 42.62 -13.29 14.11
CA HIS A 560 43.42 -13.64 15.30
C HIS A 560 42.97 -12.89 16.57
N GLN A 561 42.37 -11.70 16.42
CA GLN A 561 41.83 -10.89 17.51
C GLN A 561 40.40 -10.44 17.17
N PRO A 562 39.37 -11.26 17.47
CA PRO A 562 37.99 -10.81 17.37
C PRO A 562 37.79 -9.64 18.35
N SER A 563 37.26 -8.51 17.86
CA SER A 563 37.10 -7.32 18.72
C SER A 563 36.01 -7.58 19.75
N HIS A 564 36.21 -7.00 20.93
CA HIS A 564 35.10 -6.66 21.82
C HIS A 564 34.04 -5.85 21.06
N LYS A 565 32.77 -6.11 21.41
CA LYS A 565 31.54 -5.50 20.88
C LYS A 565 31.74 -4.02 20.50
N MET A 566 31.19 -3.60 19.36
CA MET A 566 30.96 -2.18 19.11
C MET A 566 30.21 -1.59 20.32
N SER A 567 30.60 -0.40 20.76
CA SER A 567 29.83 0.32 21.77
C SER A 567 28.37 0.43 21.30
N ALA A 568 27.42 0.13 22.18
CA ALA A 568 25.98 0.15 21.87
C ALA A 568 25.51 1.47 21.21
N ASN A 569 26.26 2.56 21.39
CA ASN A 569 25.99 3.86 20.78
C ASN A 569 26.11 3.86 19.24
N ASN A 570 27.01 3.08 18.63
CA ASN A 570 27.18 3.05 17.17
C ASN A 570 26.13 2.17 16.45
N GLU A 571 25.49 1.25 17.17
CA GLU A 571 24.34 0.50 16.65
C GLU A 571 23.06 1.36 16.66
N GLN A 572 22.95 2.31 17.60
CA GLN A 572 21.80 3.22 17.75
C GLN A 572 21.77 4.38 16.74
N GLU A 573 22.92 4.88 16.26
CA GLU A 573 22.97 5.98 15.27
C GLU A 573 22.39 5.61 13.88
N GLU A 574 22.19 4.33 13.57
CA GLU A 574 21.64 3.86 12.29
C GLU A 574 20.18 3.38 12.34
N GLU A 575 19.58 3.30 13.55
CA GLU A 575 18.15 3.06 13.75
C GLU A 575 17.31 4.36 13.70
N VAL A 576 17.91 5.49 13.28
CA VAL A 576 17.17 6.74 13.13
C VAL A 576 16.12 6.59 12.03
N ILE A 577 14.87 6.47 12.46
CA ILE A 577 13.68 6.54 11.61
C ILE A 577 13.65 7.96 11.04
N GLY A 578 14.23 8.15 9.86
CA GLY A 578 14.11 9.42 9.14
C GLY A 578 12.68 9.64 8.65
N THR A 579 12.44 10.82 8.08
CA THR A 579 11.11 11.29 7.70
C THR A 579 10.63 10.75 6.34
N THR A 580 9.31 10.71 6.19
CA THR A 580 8.61 10.40 4.92
C THR A 580 8.47 11.64 4.04
N LEU A 581 8.23 11.42 2.75
CA LEU A 581 7.88 12.49 1.81
C LEU A 581 6.73 13.34 2.36
N GLU A 582 5.68 12.70 2.86
CA GLU A 582 4.51 13.37 3.42
C GLU A 582 4.87 14.24 4.63
N GLN A 583 5.72 13.75 5.53
CA GLN A 583 6.17 14.50 6.71
C GLN A 583 7.05 15.69 6.34
N ASP A 584 8.02 15.49 5.45
CA ASP A 584 8.91 16.55 4.99
C ASP A 584 8.12 17.66 4.27
N MET A 585 7.18 17.27 3.40
CA MET A 585 6.32 18.20 2.68
C MET A 585 5.33 18.92 3.60
N CYS A 586 4.87 18.28 4.69
CA CYS A 586 4.06 18.91 5.73
C CYS A 586 4.83 20.05 6.42
N VAL A 587 6.06 19.79 6.87
CA VAL A 587 6.93 20.83 7.48
C VAL A 587 7.25 21.93 6.47
N PHE A 588 7.49 21.56 5.21
CA PHE A 588 7.76 22.52 4.14
C PHE A 588 6.57 23.43 3.85
N ALA A 589 5.35 22.87 3.79
CA ALA A 589 4.11 23.64 3.60
C ALA A 589 3.79 24.55 4.79
N GLY A 590 4.09 24.13 6.02
CA GLY A 590 3.84 24.87 7.27
C GLY A 590 4.72 26.11 7.50
N GLY A 591 5.45 26.58 6.49
CA GLY A 591 6.29 27.78 6.55
C GLY A 591 7.75 27.55 6.18
N GLY A 592 8.21 26.29 6.18
CA GLY A 592 9.59 25.94 5.81
C GLY A 592 9.95 26.30 4.37
N GLY A 593 8.99 26.38 3.45
CA GLY A 593 9.22 26.64 2.03
C GLY A 593 8.90 28.04 1.54
N ALA A 594 8.41 28.96 2.38
CA ALA A 594 7.88 30.25 1.93
C ALA A 594 8.90 31.11 1.15
N GLU A 595 10.19 30.96 1.44
CA GLU A 595 11.30 31.65 0.76
C GLU A 595 11.53 31.19 -0.69
N LEU A 596 11.01 30.03 -1.07
CA LEU A 596 11.14 29.45 -2.40
C LEU A 596 9.86 29.58 -3.24
N ALA A 597 8.84 30.24 -2.72
CA ALA A 597 7.57 30.41 -3.40
C ALA A 597 7.69 31.28 -4.66
N ASP A 598 7.19 30.76 -5.77
CA ASP A 598 7.24 31.37 -7.12
C ASP A 598 5.84 31.76 -7.65
N VAL A 599 4.81 31.56 -6.83
CA VAL A 599 3.44 31.96 -7.10
C VAL A 599 2.71 32.35 -5.81
N LYS A 600 1.79 33.31 -5.89
CA LYS A 600 0.95 33.77 -4.80
C LYS A 600 -0.50 33.44 -5.11
N LEU A 601 -1.19 32.75 -4.20
CA LEU A 601 -2.59 32.37 -4.36
C LEU A 601 -3.45 33.32 -3.54
N ARG A 602 -4.40 34.01 -4.17
CA ARG A 602 -5.32 34.96 -3.52
C ARG A 602 -6.68 34.31 -3.29
N VAL A 603 -7.12 34.28 -2.04
CA VAL A 603 -8.40 33.70 -1.60
C VAL A 603 -9.05 34.66 -0.61
N ALA A 604 -10.31 35.05 -0.84
CA ALA A 604 -11.08 35.93 0.07
C ALA A 604 -10.36 37.23 0.52
N GLY A 605 -9.38 37.72 -0.24
CA GLY A 605 -8.56 38.90 0.11
C GLY A 605 -7.21 38.56 0.76
N ALA A 606 -7.04 37.35 1.31
CA ALA A 606 -5.77 36.85 1.81
C ALA A 606 -4.87 36.32 0.69
N VAL A 607 -3.56 36.40 0.89
CA VAL A 607 -2.55 35.91 -0.07
C VAL A 607 -1.69 34.84 0.59
N ARG A 608 -1.56 33.68 -0.06
CA ARG A 608 -0.75 32.55 0.38
C ARG A 608 0.39 32.28 -0.61
N PRO A 609 1.66 32.18 -0.16
CA PRO A 609 2.75 31.76 -1.02
C PRO A 609 2.61 30.26 -1.38
N ALA A 610 2.92 29.90 -2.62
CA ALA A 610 2.89 28.52 -3.09
C ALA A 610 3.94 28.25 -4.18
N HIS A 611 4.01 27.00 -4.64
CA HIS A 611 5.02 26.52 -5.59
C HIS A 611 4.36 25.97 -6.86
N ARG A 612 4.69 26.51 -8.03
CA ARG A 612 4.10 26.11 -9.32
C ARG A 612 4.29 24.63 -9.60
N SER A 613 5.50 24.12 -9.34
CA SER A 613 5.85 22.71 -9.56
C SER A 613 4.96 21.76 -8.76
N ILE A 614 4.73 22.04 -7.48
CA ILE A 614 3.87 21.21 -6.62
C ILE A 614 2.40 21.28 -7.06
N LEU A 615 1.89 22.48 -7.35
CA LEU A 615 0.52 22.68 -7.82
C LEU A 615 0.27 21.96 -9.16
N ALA A 616 1.19 22.11 -10.11
CA ALA A 616 1.09 21.49 -11.43
C ALA A 616 1.24 19.97 -11.38
N ALA A 617 2.07 19.44 -10.48
CA ALA A 617 2.20 17.99 -10.32
C ALA A 617 0.88 17.33 -9.94
N ARG A 618 0.10 18.03 -9.08
CA ARG A 618 -1.07 17.48 -8.41
C ARG A 618 -2.38 17.80 -9.11
N ALA A 619 -2.50 18.97 -9.76
CA ALA A 619 -3.75 19.38 -10.40
C ALA A 619 -3.56 19.83 -11.85
N ALA A 620 -4.28 19.18 -12.77
CA ALA A 620 -4.20 19.44 -14.21
C ALA A 620 -4.63 20.88 -14.58
N TYR A 621 -5.53 21.49 -13.79
CA TYR A 621 -5.92 22.89 -13.97
C TYR A 621 -4.71 23.83 -13.83
N PHE A 622 -3.93 23.67 -12.76
CA PHE A 622 -2.76 24.51 -12.52
C PHE A 622 -1.67 24.25 -13.57
N GLU A 623 -1.47 22.98 -13.94
CA GLU A 623 -0.57 22.59 -15.03
C GLU A 623 -0.92 23.30 -16.35
N ALA A 624 -2.18 23.21 -16.79
CA ALA A 624 -2.65 23.84 -18.02
C ALA A 624 -2.57 25.38 -17.95
N MET A 625 -2.94 25.96 -16.81
CA MET A 625 -2.87 27.40 -16.57
C MET A 625 -1.44 27.91 -16.69
N PHE A 626 -0.48 27.33 -15.97
CA PHE A 626 0.91 27.78 -16.00
C PHE A 626 1.61 27.53 -17.34
N ARG A 627 1.17 26.55 -18.14
CA ARG A 627 1.65 26.36 -19.52
C ARG A 627 1.10 27.40 -20.49
N SER A 628 -0.14 27.83 -20.31
CA SER A 628 -0.84 28.68 -21.27
C SER A 628 -0.64 30.17 -21.01
N PHE A 629 -0.56 30.57 -19.74
CA PHE A 629 -0.46 31.97 -19.34
C PHE A 629 0.16 32.11 -17.93
N SER A 630 1.25 32.86 -17.80
CA SER A 630 1.78 33.27 -16.48
C SER A 630 1.14 34.61 -16.09
N PRO A 631 0.50 34.74 -14.91
CA PRO A 631 -0.04 36.01 -14.45
C PRO A 631 1.06 37.07 -14.31
N GLN A 632 0.78 38.31 -14.71
CA GLN A 632 1.77 39.42 -14.72
C GLN A 632 2.39 39.69 -13.34
N ASP A 633 1.61 39.55 -12.25
CA ASP A 633 2.08 39.74 -10.87
C ASP A 633 2.43 38.42 -10.15
N ASN A 634 2.43 37.29 -10.86
CA ASN A 634 2.50 35.94 -10.28
C ASN A 634 1.43 35.67 -9.19
N VAL A 635 0.30 36.41 -9.25
CA VAL A 635 -0.85 36.22 -8.37
C VAL A 635 -1.95 35.46 -9.12
N VAL A 636 -2.39 34.35 -8.55
CA VAL A 636 -3.52 33.54 -9.06
C VAL A 636 -4.70 33.71 -8.12
N ASN A 637 -5.84 34.17 -8.64
CA ASN A 637 -7.08 34.21 -7.87
C ASN A 637 -7.71 32.81 -7.84
N ILE A 638 -7.99 32.31 -6.64
CA ILE A 638 -8.58 31.00 -6.44
C ILE A 638 -10.10 31.12 -6.33
N GLN A 639 -10.79 30.35 -7.16
CA GLN A 639 -12.22 30.11 -7.10
C GLN A 639 -12.49 28.64 -7.38
N ILE A 640 -13.52 28.08 -6.76
CA ILE A 640 -14.03 26.74 -7.04
C ILE A 640 -15.42 26.93 -7.64
N CYS A 641 -15.58 26.62 -8.93
CA CYS A 641 -16.80 26.95 -9.67
C CYS A 641 -17.14 28.45 -9.57
N ASP A 642 -18.29 28.80 -9.00
CA ASP A 642 -18.76 30.18 -8.81
C ASP A 642 -18.57 30.69 -7.36
N THR A 643 -17.94 29.91 -6.49
CA THR A 643 -17.75 30.24 -5.06
C THR A 643 -16.29 30.47 -4.70
N VAL A 644 -16.06 31.45 -3.82
CA VAL A 644 -14.77 31.67 -3.18
C VAL A 644 -14.74 30.82 -1.89
N PRO A 645 -13.82 29.86 -1.76
CA PRO A 645 -13.73 29.04 -0.54
C PRO A 645 -13.31 29.90 0.67
N SER A 646 -13.62 29.43 1.89
CA SER A 646 -13.07 30.01 3.12
C SER A 646 -11.54 29.85 3.14
N GLU A 647 -10.85 30.67 3.96
CA GLU A 647 -9.40 30.54 4.14
C GLU A 647 -9.03 29.15 4.67
N GLU A 648 -9.81 28.63 5.63
CA GLU A 648 -9.61 27.30 6.23
C GLU A 648 -9.80 26.17 5.23
N ALA A 649 -10.86 26.21 4.41
CA ALA A 649 -11.09 25.23 3.34
C ALA A 649 -9.96 25.26 2.31
N PHE A 650 -9.45 26.45 2.00
CA PHE A 650 -8.32 26.58 1.10
C PHE A 650 -7.02 26.05 1.69
N ASP A 651 -6.75 26.31 2.96
CA ASP A 651 -5.61 25.73 3.66
C ASP A 651 -5.73 24.19 3.71
N SER A 652 -6.94 23.64 3.90
CA SER A 652 -7.25 22.20 3.78
C SER A 652 -6.95 21.66 2.37
N LEU A 653 -7.27 22.40 1.30
CA LEU A 653 -6.93 22.03 -0.08
C LEU A 653 -5.42 22.00 -0.31
N LEU A 654 -4.69 23.00 0.21
CA LEU A 654 -3.24 23.05 0.08
C LEU A 654 -2.55 21.90 0.83
N ARG A 655 -3.03 21.54 2.03
CA ARG A 655 -2.54 20.37 2.77
C ARG A 655 -2.70 19.08 1.96
N TYR A 656 -3.86 18.90 1.30
CA TYR A 656 -4.09 17.77 0.40
C TYR A 656 -3.17 17.77 -0.83
N ILE A 657 -2.91 18.94 -1.42
CA ILE A 657 -2.02 19.07 -2.58
C ILE A 657 -0.58 18.71 -2.20
N TYR A 658 -0.05 19.29 -1.13
CA TYR A 658 1.37 19.16 -0.75
C TYR A 658 1.73 17.79 -0.19
N TYR A 659 0.87 17.21 0.65
CA TYR A 659 1.20 15.97 1.35
C TYR A 659 0.03 15.00 1.53
N GLY A 660 -1.09 15.21 0.81
CA GLY A 660 -2.18 14.24 0.72
C GLY A 660 -3.08 14.13 1.94
N ASP A 661 -3.05 15.12 2.85
CA ASP A 661 -3.88 15.14 4.05
C ASP A 661 -5.36 15.28 3.72
N THR A 662 -6.18 14.47 4.40
CA THR A 662 -7.63 14.43 4.24
C THR A 662 -8.36 14.82 5.53
N ASN A 663 -7.63 15.22 6.57
CA ASN A 663 -8.23 15.68 7.82
C ASN A 663 -8.67 17.14 7.68
N MET A 664 -9.97 17.41 7.75
CA MET A 664 -10.51 18.76 7.61
C MET A 664 -11.80 18.94 8.42
N PRO A 665 -12.15 20.18 8.78
CA PRO A 665 -13.47 20.50 9.31
C PRO A 665 -14.62 20.01 8.41
N THR A 666 -15.80 19.81 8.99
CA THR A 666 -16.94 19.23 8.25
C THR A 666 -17.49 20.25 7.24
N GLU A 667 -17.55 21.52 7.62
CA GLU A 667 -17.92 22.67 6.80
C GLU A 667 -17.00 22.86 5.59
N ASP A 668 -15.69 22.67 5.74
CA ASP A 668 -14.71 22.76 4.65
C ASP A 668 -14.94 21.68 3.58
N SER A 669 -15.45 20.53 4.00
CA SER A 669 -15.71 19.40 3.11
C SER A 669 -16.76 19.72 2.04
N LEU A 670 -17.68 20.65 2.31
CA LEU A 670 -18.65 21.14 1.31
C LEU A 670 -17.96 21.92 0.20
N TYR A 671 -17.04 22.82 0.54
CA TYR A 671 -16.27 23.61 -0.42
C TYR A 671 -15.34 22.72 -1.27
N LEU A 672 -14.73 21.72 -0.63
CA LEU A 672 -13.76 20.84 -1.28
C LEU A 672 -14.37 19.67 -2.05
N PHE A 673 -15.68 19.43 -1.91
CA PHE A 673 -16.36 18.32 -2.59
C PHE A 673 -16.23 18.36 -4.12
N GLN A 674 -16.26 19.55 -4.72
CA GLN A 674 -16.15 19.75 -6.17
C GLN A 674 -14.70 19.96 -6.64
N ALA A 675 -13.77 20.20 -5.71
CA ALA A 675 -12.37 20.51 -6.03
C ALA A 675 -11.69 19.48 -6.93
N PRO A 676 -11.93 18.15 -6.80
CA PRO A 676 -11.26 17.16 -7.66
C PRO A 676 -11.66 17.22 -9.12
N ILE A 677 -12.93 17.48 -9.39
CA ILE A 677 -13.43 17.61 -10.77
C ILE A 677 -12.96 18.96 -11.32
N TYR A 678 -13.10 20.03 -10.54
CA TYR A 678 -12.78 21.39 -10.97
C TYR A 678 -11.29 21.60 -11.25
N TYR A 679 -10.40 21.18 -10.33
CA TYR A 679 -8.96 21.33 -10.50
C TYR A 679 -8.30 20.19 -11.28
N GLY A 680 -9.05 19.14 -11.60
CA GLY A 680 -8.54 17.97 -12.32
C GLY A 680 -7.49 17.20 -11.52
N PHE A 681 -7.84 16.76 -10.30
CA PHE A 681 -7.01 15.82 -9.54
C PHE A 681 -6.98 14.46 -10.24
N THR A 682 -5.89 13.71 -10.06
CA THR A 682 -5.69 12.40 -10.70
C THR A 682 -6.73 11.36 -10.30
N ASN A 683 -7.39 11.52 -9.14
CA ASN A 683 -8.53 10.71 -8.75
C ASN A 683 -9.52 11.48 -7.86
N ASN A 684 -10.62 10.83 -7.53
CA ASN A 684 -11.68 11.37 -6.68
C ASN A 684 -11.44 11.20 -5.17
N ARG A 685 -10.19 10.96 -4.72
CA ARG A 685 -9.88 10.67 -3.30
C ARG A 685 -10.44 11.73 -2.36
N LEU A 686 -10.06 12.98 -2.57
CA LEU A 686 -10.52 14.10 -1.75
C LEU A 686 -12.05 14.17 -1.68
N GLN A 687 -12.75 14.01 -2.80
CA GLN A 687 -14.22 14.04 -2.87
C GLN A 687 -14.86 12.95 -2.00
N VAL A 688 -14.32 11.73 -2.01
CA VAL A 688 -14.84 10.64 -1.18
C VAL A 688 -14.60 10.89 0.31
N PHE A 689 -13.46 11.45 0.70
CA PHE A 689 -13.22 11.82 2.10
C PHE A 689 -14.10 12.97 2.57
N CYS A 690 -14.29 14.00 1.73
CA CYS A 690 -15.23 15.07 2.01
C CYS A 690 -16.64 14.51 2.26
N LYS A 691 -17.08 13.56 1.44
CA LYS A 691 -18.36 12.85 1.65
C LYS A 691 -18.42 12.16 3.01
N HIS A 692 -17.41 11.37 3.36
CA HIS A 692 -17.40 10.64 4.62
C HIS A 692 -17.48 11.59 5.82
N ASN A 693 -16.70 12.68 5.78
CA ASN A 693 -16.71 13.70 6.81
C ASN A 693 -18.11 14.31 6.96
N LEU A 694 -18.77 14.63 5.85
CA LEU A 694 -20.14 15.15 5.80
C LEU A 694 -21.23 14.14 6.21
N GLN A 695 -20.94 12.85 6.26
CA GLN A 695 -21.91 11.84 6.69
C GLN A 695 -21.71 11.45 8.16
N SER A 696 -20.47 11.43 8.63
CA SER A 696 -20.13 10.87 9.95
C SER A 696 -19.91 11.93 11.02
N ASN A 697 -19.60 13.18 10.65
CA ASN A 697 -19.20 14.21 11.61
C ASN A 697 -20.16 15.41 11.68
N VAL A 698 -21.36 15.31 11.09
CA VAL A 698 -22.43 16.30 11.27
C VAL A 698 -23.02 16.12 12.67
N SER A 699 -22.95 17.15 13.49
CA SER A 699 -23.37 17.19 14.89
C SER A 699 -24.24 18.41 15.17
N LEU A 700 -24.84 18.48 16.36
CA LEU A 700 -25.61 19.66 16.77
C LEU A 700 -24.76 20.93 16.84
N GLU A 701 -23.45 20.82 17.02
CA GLU A 701 -22.55 21.97 17.16
C GLU A 701 -22.22 22.61 15.82
N ASN A 702 -22.13 21.83 14.73
CA ASN A 702 -21.74 22.32 13.41
C ASN A 702 -22.89 22.40 12.39
N VAL A 703 -24.09 21.91 12.72
CA VAL A 703 -25.23 21.82 11.79
C VAL A 703 -25.63 23.19 11.19
N LEU A 704 -25.54 24.28 11.95
CA LEU A 704 -25.88 25.63 11.45
C LEU A 704 -24.87 26.14 10.41
N ALA A 705 -23.57 25.89 10.62
CA ALA A 705 -22.52 26.24 9.67
C ALA A 705 -22.64 25.40 8.38
N ILE A 706 -22.95 24.10 8.54
CA ILE A 706 -23.20 23.18 7.42
C ILE A 706 -24.42 23.61 6.62
N LEU A 707 -25.50 24.06 7.26
CA LEU A 707 -26.69 24.58 6.57
C LEU A 707 -26.35 25.80 5.69
N GLN A 708 -25.61 26.77 6.23
CA GLN A 708 -25.17 27.94 5.47
C GLN A 708 -24.28 27.57 4.29
N ALA A 709 -23.30 26.69 4.53
CA ALA A 709 -22.38 26.24 3.49
C ALA A 709 -23.10 25.41 2.40
N ALA A 710 -24.05 24.56 2.78
CA ALA A 710 -24.84 23.75 1.85
C ALA A 710 -25.72 24.62 0.94
N ASP A 711 -26.35 25.65 1.49
CA ASP A 711 -27.15 26.62 0.71
C ASP A 711 -26.27 27.39 -0.29
N ARG A 712 -25.12 27.89 0.17
CA ARG A 712 -24.16 28.61 -0.67
C ARG A 712 -23.64 27.75 -1.83
N MET A 713 -23.40 26.47 -1.58
CA MET A 713 -22.92 25.49 -2.56
C MET A 713 -24.05 24.85 -3.38
N ARG A 714 -25.32 25.20 -3.13
CA ARG A 714 -26.51 24.57 -3.74
C ARG A 714 -26.55 23.05 -3.55
N ALA A 715 -26.10 22.58 -2.40
CA ALA A 715 -26.13 21.17 -2.00
C ALA A 715 -27.48 20.81 -1.37
N THR A 716 -28.47 20.50 -2.22
CA THR A 716 -29.85 20.22 -1.79
C THR A 716 -29.95 19.09 -0.78
N ASP A 717 -29.23 17.99 -1.00
CA ASP A 717 -29.32 16.79 -0.17
C ASP A 717 -28.81 17.03 1.26
N ILE A 718 -27.67 17.72 1.39
CA ILE A 718 -27.09 18.08 2.71
C ILE A 718 -27.94 19.17 3.37
N LYS A 719 -28.46 20.12 2.60
CA LYS A 719 -29.36 21.16 3.12
C LYS A 719 -30.60 20.53 3.75
N GLU A 720 -31.25 19.59 3.06
CA GLU A 720 -32.39 18.85 3.61
C GLU A 720 -32.04 18.03 4.85
N TYR A 721 -30.89 17.35 4.84
CA TYR A 721 -30.42 16.57 5.99
C TYR A 721 -30.16 17.46 7.21
N ALA A 722 -29.48 18.59 7.02
CA ALA A 722 -29.22 19.57 8.07
C ALA A 722 -30.53 20.17 8.61
N LEU A 723 -31.48 20.54 7.74
CA LEU A 723 -32.79 21.04 8.15
C LEU A 723 -33.58 20.01 8.96
N LYS A 724 -33.56 18.72 8.57
CA LYS A 724 -34.19 17.62 9.33
C LYS A 724 -33.56 17.46 10.72
N MET A 725 -32.24 17.50 10.82
CA MET A 725 -31.54 17.46 12.11
C MET A 725 -31.88 18.67 13.00
N ILE A 726 -31.90 19.88 12.43
CA ILE A 726 -32.26 21.10 13.16
C ILE A 726 -33.71 21.03 13.64
N ALA A 727 -34.64 20.58 12.79
CA ALA A 727 -36.05 20.44 13.16
C ALA A 727 -36.23 19.45 14.32
N HIS A 728 -35.53 18.30 14.29
CA HIS A 728 -35.60 17.29 15.35
C HIS A 728 -35.01 17.78 16.69
N HIS A 729 -33.99 18.63 16.64
CA HIS A 729 -33.30 19.16 17.84
C HIS A 729 -33.46 20.68 18.01
N PHE A 730 -34.61 21.22 17.58
CA PHE A 730 -34.84 22.66 17.44
C PHE A 730 -34.60 23.44 18.73
N GLU A 731 -35.03 22.90 19.87
CA GLU A 731 -34.86 23.54 21.19
C GLU A 731 -33.40 23.73 21.60
N LEU A 732 -32.51 22.85 21.14
CA LEU A 732 -31.08 22.90 21.45
C LEU A 732 -30.35 23.82 20.48
N VAL A 733 -30.70 23.76 19.20
CA VAL A 733 -30.06 24.58 18.15
C VAL A 733 -30.43 26.05 18.28
N THR A 734 -31.66 26.39 18.64
CA THR A 734 -32.11 27.79 18.84
C THR A 734 -31.43 28.50 20.01
N ARG A 735 -30.85 27.75 20.95
CA ARG A 735 -30.07 28.31 22.07
C ARG A 735 -28.64 28.69 21.67
N GLN A 736 -28.17 28.28 20.50
CA GLN A 736 -26.84 28.64 20.01
C GLN A 736 -26.85 30.08 19.49
N ASP A 737 -25.82 30.86 19.85
CA ASP A 737 -25.69 32.24 19.38
C ASP A 737 -25.54 32.35 17.86
N ALA A 738 -25.01 31.30 17.21
CA ALA A 738 -24.82 31.24 15.76
C ALA A 738 -26.13 31.40 14.95
N ILE A 739 -27.29 31.06 15.53
CA ILE A 739 -28.58 31.20 14.85
C ILE A 739 -28.93 32.66 14.54
N LYS A 740 -28.44 33.59 15.37
CA LYS A 740 -28.67 35.04 15.23
C LYS A 740 -28.00 35.61 13.99
N ASN A 741 -26.95 34.95 13.49
CA ASN A 741 -26.14 35.40 12.38
C ASN A 741 -26.58 34.79 11.03
N LEU A 742 -27.67 34.01 11.00
CA LEU A 742 -28.19 33.41 9.76
C LEU A 742 -28.89 34.44 8.88
N ALA A 743 -28.77 34.25 7.57
CA ALA A 743 -29.54 35.01 6.60
C ALA A 743 -31.05 34.71 6.75
N GLN A 744 -31.88 35.74 6.57
CA GLN A 744 -33.34 35.65 6.68
C GLN A 744 -33.96 34.48 5.89
N PRO A 745 -33.53 34.15 4.65
CA PRO A 745 -34.09 33.01 3.92
C PRO A 745 -33.87 31.66 4.63
N LEU A 746 -32.70 31.46 5.23
CA LEU A 746 -32.37 30.22 5.95
C LEU A 746 -33.15 30.09 7.26
N LEU A 747 -33.42 31.21 7.94
CA LEU A 747 -34.29 31.22 9.12
C LEU A 747 -35.72 30.79 8.76
N LEU A 748 -36.24 31.24 7.61
CA LEU A 748 -37.54 30.80 7.11
C LEU A 748 -37.53 29.30 6.77
N ASP A 749 -36.49 28.82 6.08
CA ASP A 749 -36.34 27.39 5.77
C ASP A 749 -36.34 26.51 7.03
N ILE A 750 -35.66 26.96 8.10
CA ILE A 750 -35.66 26.28 9.40
C ILE A 750 -37.07 26.23 10.00
N ILE A 751 -37.80 27.36 9.98
CA ILE A 751 -39.16 27.44 10.53
C ILE A 751 -40.10 26.51 9.76
N TRP A 752 -40.04 26.52 8.43
CA TRP A 752 -40.83 25.62 7.59
C TRP A 752 -40.50 24.15 7.87
N ALA A 753 -39.21 23.80 7.95
CA ALA A 753 -38.77 22.44 8.27
C ALA A 753 -39.23 21.98 9.66
N TYR A 754 -39.26 22.88 10.66
CA TYR A 754 -39.77 22.59 11.99
C TYR A 754 -41.29 22.33 11.98
N VAL A 755 -42.05 23.16 11.26
CA VAL A 755 -43.51 23.00 11.11
C VAL A 755 -43.86 21.70 10.38
N ASP A 756 -43.13 21.36 9.32
CA ASP A 756 -43.33 20.13 8.56
C ASP A 756 -42.87 18.89 9.32
N GLY A 757 -41.79 18.99 10.12
CA GLY A 757 -41.27 17.91 10.96
C GLY A 757 -42.23 17.48 12.06
N GLN A 758 -43.08 18.37 12.57
CA GLN A 758 -44.13 18.01 13.55
C GLN A 758 -45.26 17.14 12.96
N ARG A 759 -45.31 16.95 11.63
CA ARG A 759 -46.34 16.13 10.96
C ARG A 759 -45.93 14.68 10.72
N PHE A 760 -44.66 14.31 10.91
CA PHE A 760 -44.16 12.96 10.62
C PHE A 760 -43.17 12.46 11.68
N ASP A 761 -43.65 11.63 12.61
CA ASP A 761 -42.80 10.82 13.51
C ASP A 761 -42.08 9.74 12.69
N THR A 762 -40.87 10.04 12.21
CA THR A 762 -39.95 9.01 11.69
C THR A 762 -38.60 9.11 12.43
N PRO A 763 -38.13 8.03 13.07
CA PRO A 763 -36.89 8.05 13.83
C PRO A 763 -35.67 8.07 12.90
N LEU A 764 -34.73 8.97 13.17
CA LEU A 764 -33.40 8.98 12.55
C LEU A 764 -32.48 7.92 13.20
N PRO A 765 -31.46 7.40 12.49
CA PRO A 765 -30.49 6.48 13.06
C PRO A 765 -29.69 7.15 14.19
N LEU A 766 -29.57 6.47 15.33
CA LEU A 766 -28.80 6.91 16.49
C LEU A 766 -27.32 7.15 16.11
N GLN A 767 -26.80 8.35 16.42
CA GLN A 767 -25.37 8.64 16.35
C GLN A 767 -24.59 7.73 17.31
N PRO A 768 -23.43 7.19 16.91
CA PRO A 768 -22.48 6.61 17.86
C PRO A 768 -21.90 7.73 18.75
N ARG A 769 -21.94 7.52 20.07
CA ARG A 769 -21.39 8.44 21.07
C ARG A 769 -19.93 8.80 20.77
N SER A 770 -19.61 10.09 20.79
CA SER A 770 -18.23 10.58 20.83
C SER A 770 -17.54 10.10 22.12
N LEU A 771 -16.32 9.60 21.98
CA LEU A 771 -15.39 9.39 23.10
C LEU A 771 -14.56 10.66 23.30
N PRO A 772 -14.19 11.00 24.56
CA PRO A 772 -13.52 12.25 24.87
C PRO A 772 -12.12 12.33 24.24
N SER A 773 -11.78 13.53 23.76
CA SER A 773 -10.46 13.92 23.30
C SER A 773 -9.42 13.74 24.40
N SER A 774 -8.37 12.97 24.13
CA SER A 774 -7.22 12.82 25.02
C SER A 774 -6.35 14.08 24.99
N SER A 775 -6.55 14.98 25.95
CA SER A 775 -5.55 16.00 26.31
C SER A 775 -5.70 16.40 27.78
N SER A 776 -5.06 15.64 28.67
CA SER A 776 -4.38 16.17 29.86
C SER A 776 -3.82 14.98 30.62
N ALA A 777 -2.50 14.82 30.61
CA ALA A 777 -1.82 14.16 31.69
C ALA A 777 -2.03 15.01 32.94
N ASP A 778 -2.70 14.46 33.95
CA ASP A 778 -2.41 14.79 35.34
C ASP A 778 -2.85 13.63 36.25
N THR A 779 -1.89 13.26 37.08
CA THR A 779 -1.91 12.29 38.19
C THR A 779 -3.16 12.37 39.07
N LEU A 780 -3.63 11.22 39.59
CA LEU A 780 -3.97 11.00 41.01
C LEU A 780 -4.43 9.55 41.28
N THR A 781 -3.57 8.82 42.02
CA THR A 781 -3.84 7.88 43.14
C THR A 781 -5.09 7.00 43.14
N GLU A 782 -4.83 5.69 43.26
CA GLU A 782 -5.75 4.61 43.63
C GLU A 782 -6.46 4.88 44.97
N ASP A 783 -7.77 4.61 45.04
CA ASP A 783 -8.43 4.24 46.30
C ASP A 783 -9.56 3.22 46.03
N PRO A 784 -9.60 2.06 46.73
CA PRO A 784 -10.52 0.96 46.43
C PRO A 784 -11.68 0.86 47.44
N GLU A 785 -12.84 1.40 47.12
CA GLU A 785 -14.10 1.03 47.78
C GLU A 785 -15.27 1.12 46.80
N TYR A 786 -15.83 -0.04 46.41
CA TYR A 786 -17.25 -0.38 46.59
C TYR A 786 -17.61 -1.67 45.82
N ILE A 787 -17.43 -2.82 46.47
CA ILE A 787 -18.27 -3.99 46.23
C ILE A 787 -19.24 -4.05 47.40
N ARG A 788 -20.55 -3.86 47.16
CA ARG A 788 -21.64 -4.71 47.68
C ARG A 788 -23.05 -4.12 47.44
N HIS A 789 -23.96 -5.05 47.18
CA HIS A 789 -25.44 -4.96 47.22
C HIS A 789 -26.10 -4.29 46.00
N ARG A 790 -27.18 -4.82 45.41
CA ARG A 790 -28.16 -5.83 45.87
C ARG A 790 -28.94 -6.36 44.66
N SER A 791 -29.26 -7.64 44.72
CA SER A 791 -30.32 -8.29 43.96
C SER A 791 -31.71 -7.79 44.39
N GLY A 792 -32.66 -7.78 43.45
CA GLY A 792 -34.09 -7.91 43.75
C GLY A 792 -35.04 -6.94 43.03
N LYS A 793 -35.45 -7.27 41.80
CA LYS A 793 -36.79 -7.74 41.43
C LYS A 793 -36.89 -7.90 39.91
#